data_AF-W4UNS8-F1
#
_entry.id   AF-W4UNS8-F1
#
_cell.length_a   1.000
_cell.length_b   1.000
_cell.length_c   1.000
_cell.angle_alpha   90.00
_cell.angle_beta   90.00
_cell.angle_gamma   90.00
#
_symmetry.space_group_name_H-M   'P 1'
#
loop_
_entity.id
_entity.type
_entity.pdbx_description
1 polymer ?
#
loop_
_entity_poly.entity_id
_entity_poly.type
_entity_poly.pdbx_seq_one_letter_code
_entity_poly.pdbx_strand_id
1 'polypeptide(L)'
;MQNATEIFTELFSTAAGYSLPISITNTNESKNVIECRINRNLKNIESYKLTVRPSKIVLEGKTATGIFYGFQTLRQLLPAEIESNAEDNTKVKWSIPCADIEDSPTFSYRGLMLDVSRHFKSVEEIKRSIDLMAFHKLNVLHWHLTDDQGWRIEIKKYPKLTEVGGFRDKTIIGHASKRPYQWNVNRYGGFYTQEEIKDVIAYAQKRFVTIIPEIEMPGHCVAALAAYPEYSCTGGPFEVEGRWGVFKDVYCTKEETFRFLEDILDEVVALFPSRYIHIGGDEVPKTRWERCAACQKRIQESNLPDEAHLQSYFINRMEKFLNTKGKSIIGWDEILEGNLSQSATVMSWRGIKGGVRAAKEGRDVILSPNSHFYFNHYQLDPKTEPLSNTGYTPLEKAYSFNPLPKELNSDEQKRIIGVQANLWSEYMDSQEKSDYFLYPRVAALAEVGWSQSQNKNFMDFYQRLLHIEKHYEAIGINYCKGHKPESAVRIMSYNVRNGVGIDEKKDYARIAKVINEYAPDVVAVQELDSVTKRSGGVNVLAELAKLTNRHSLYAASIDFMGGKYGIGLLSKEKPQQQYTVRLPNSEGKEARVALLAEFEEYIVCCTHLSLSEKERCESIPVIENALKALNRKKSVFLAGDMNSSAGDLTQKTILRSFDYLSASTQPTIPANEPKVCIDFIYQYKKAGKKVSVMNKGVVNGVYGSDHLPIFVDLTIR
;
A
#
# COMPACT_ATOMS: atom_id res chain seq x y z
N MET A 1 -13.00 -23.49 -14.95
CA MET A 1 -12.01 -24.38 -14.31
C MET A 1 -10.73 -24.39 -15.12
N GLN A 2 -10.81 -24.59 -16.43
CA GLN A 2 -9.67 -24.50 -17.36
C GLN A 2 -8.84 -23.22 -17.17
N ASN A 3 -9.43 -22.02 -17.33
CA ASN A 3 -8.71 -20.75 -17.12
C ASN A 3 -7.95 -20.69 -15.77
N ALA A 4 -8.58 -21.16 -14.68
CA ALA A 4 -7.95 -21.15 -13.35
C ALA A 4 -6.74 -22.08 -13.27
N THR A 5 -6.80 -23.21 -13.96
CA THR A 5 -5.70 -24.19 -14.01
C THR A 5 -4.58 -23.66 -14.89
N GLU A 6 -4.91 -23.14 -16.08
CA GLU A 6 -3.95 -22.56 -17.03
C GLU A 6 -3.13 -21.44 -16.38
N ILE A 7 -3.79 -20.47 -15.74
CA ILE A 7 -3.13 -19.36 -15.02
C ILE A 7 -2.15 -19.89 -13.97
N PHE A 8 -2.54 -20.91 -13.20
CA PHE A 8 -1.66 -21.47 -12.17
C PHE A 8 -0.46 -22.23 -12.79
N THR A 9 -0.68 -22.99 -13.86
CA THR A 9 0.40 -23.74 -14.53
C THR A 9 1.36 -22.83 -15.33
N GLU A 10 0.88 -21.67 -15.78
CA GLU A 10 1.68 -20.66 -16.46
C GLU A 10 2.78 -20.12 -15.52
N LEU A 11 2.48 -19.95 -14.22
CA LEU A 11 3.47 -19.54 -13.21
C LEU A 11 4.69 -20.48 -13.20
N PHE A 12 4.48 -21.80 -13.26
CA PHE A 12 5.59 -22.76 -13.31
C PHE A 12 6.36 -22.71 -14.63
N SER A 13 5.65 -22.46 -15.74
CA SER A 13 6.29 -22.33 -17.04
C SER A 13 7.23 -21.12 -17.06
N THR A 14 6.79 -20.00 -16.50
CA THR A 14 7.57 -18.76 -16.37
C THR A 14 8.71 -18.89 -15.36
N ALA A 15 8.42 -19.38 -14.16
CA ALA A 15 9.35 -19.33 -13.02
C ALA A 15 10.25 -20.56 -12.87
N ALA A 16 9.83 -21.71 -13.38
CA ALA A 16 10.56 -22.97 -13.20
C ALA A 16 11.08 -23.56 -14.52
N GLY A 17 10.67 -23.02 -15.67
CA GLY A 17 11.09 -23.48 -16.99
C GLY A 17 10.49 -24.83 -17.41
N TYR A 18 9.46 -25.31 -16.70
CA TYR A 18 8.70 -26.50 -17.07
C TYR A 18 7.20 -26.27 -16.87
N SER A 19 6.38 -26.93 -17.69
CA SER A 19 4.92 -26.87 -17.56
C SER A 19 4.40 -28.07 -16.78
N LEU A 20 3.34 -27.84 -16.00
CA LEU A 20 2.55 -28.92 -15.40
C LEU A 20 1.52 -29.37 -16.44
N PRO A 21 1.57 -30.62 -16.93
CA PRO A 21 0.64 -31.09 -17.95
C PRO A 21 -0.79 -31.13 -17.39
N ILE A 22 -1.73 -30.57 -18.15
CA ILE A 22 -3.15 -30.56 -17.79
C ILE A 22 -3.84 -31.74 -18.49
N SER A 23 -4.53 -32.57 -17.73
CA SER A 23 -5.37 -33.65 -18.27
C SER A 23 -6.75 -33.63 -17.61
N ILE A 24 -7.78 -33.93 -18.41
CA ILE A 24 -9.15 -34.12 -17.91
C ILE A 24 -9.36 -35.63 -17.83
N THR A 25 -9.60 -36.14 -16.62
CA THR A 25 -9.79 -37.56 -16.39
C THR A 25 -10.91 -37.82 -15.39
N ASN A 26 -11.57 -38.97 -15.53
CA ASN A 26 -12.54 -39.51 -14.58
C ASN A 26 -11.92 -40.54 -13.62
N THR A 27 -10.62 -40.83 -13.76
CA THR A 27 -9.90 -41.78 -12.91
C THR A 27 -9.09 -41.04 -11.86
N ASN A 28 -9.21 -41.46 -10.59
CA ASN A 28 -8.41 -40.90 -9.50
C ASN A 28 -6.96 -41.40 -9.61
N GLU A 29 -6.07 -40.57 -10.16
CA GLU A 29 -4.64 -40.82 -10.03
C GLU A 29 -4.24 -40.77 -8.54
N SER A 30 -3.39 -41.71 -8.15
CA SER A 30 -3.09 -41.95 -6.73
C SER A 30 -1.87 -41.15 -6.23
N LYS A 31 -0.98 -40.66 -7.11
CA LYS A 31 0.29 -40.03 -6.74
C LYS A 31 0.75 -38.98 -7.76
N ASN A 32 1.50 -37.98 -7.30
CA ASN A 32 2.17 -36.92 -8.07
C ASN A 32 1.22 -36.06 -8.92
N VAL A 33 0.03 -35.76 -8.39
CA VAL A 33 -1.01 -34.99 -9.08
C VAL A 33 -1.58 -33.89 -8.18
N ILE A 34 -1.96 -32.77 -8.81
CA ILE A 34 -2.87 -31.78 -8.25
C ILE A 34 -4.26 -32.08 -8.82
N GLU A 35 -5.12 -32.69 -8.03
CA GLU A 35 -6.48 -33.04 -8.45
C GLU A 35 -7.43 -31.87 -8.16
N CYS A 36 -8.06 -31.33 -9.19
CA CYS A 36 -9.08 -30.29 -9.05
C CYS A 36 -10.47 -30.85 -9.36
N ARG A 37 -11.45 -30.61 -8.49
CA ARG A 37 -12.83 -31.08 -8.70
C ARG A 37 -13.90 -30.13 -8.17
N ILE A 38 -15.09 -30.18 -8.76
CA ILE A 38 -16.25 -29.44 -8.24
C ILE A 38 -16.89 -30.21 -7.10
N ASN A 39 -17.09 -29.54 -5.97
CA ASN A 39 -17.83 -30.04 -4.82
C ASN A 39 -19.05 -29.15 -4.54
N ARG A 40 -20.22 -29.60 -5.00
CA ARG A 40 -21.48 -28.85 -4.88
C ARG A 40 -22.01 -28.75 -3.44
N ASN A 41 -21.47 -29.53 -2.50
CA ASN A 41 -21.89 -29.53 -1.10
C ASN A 41 -21.29 -28.36 -0.29
N LEU A 42 -20.28 -27.68 -0.84
CA LEU A 42 -19.76 -26.44 -0.24
C LEU A 42 -20.85 -25.35 -0.24
N LYS A 43 -20.83 -24.45 0.75
CA LYS A 43 -21.93 -23.48 0.96
C LYS A 43 -21.84 -22.25 0.06
N ASN A 44 -20.70 -21.57 0.01
CA ASN A 44 -20.50 -20.35 -0.79
C ASN A 44 -19.94 -20.69 -2.18
N ILE A 45 -20.35 -19.97 -3.23
CA ILE A 45 -19.87 -20.17 -4.62
C ILE A 45 -18.35 -19.96 -4.77
N GLU A 46 -17.76 -19.18 -3.89
CA GLU A 46 -16.33 -18.89 -3.81
C GLU A 46 -15.58 -19.83 -2.83
N SER A 47 -16.29 -20.75 -2.15
CA SER A 47 -15.68 -21.70 -1.20
C SER A 47 -14.78 -22.72 -1.90
N TYR A 48 -13.73 -23.13 -1.18
CA TYR A 48 -12.90 -24.26 -1.56
C TYR A 48 -12.40 -25.06 -0.34
N LYS A 49 -11.97 -26.29 -0.62
CA LYS A 49 -11.26 -27.17 0.30
C LYS A 49 -9.95 -27.58 -0.35
N LEU A 50 -8.84 -27.38 0.34
CA LEU A 50 -7.50 -27.71 -0.11
C LEU A 50 -6.85 -28.69 0.87
N THR A 51 -6.48 -29.86 0.37
CA THR A 51 -5.76 -30.89 1.12
C THR A 51 -4.42 -31.14 0.47
N VAL A 52 -3.32 -30.84 1.18
CA VAL A 52 -1.95 -31.04 0.73
C VAL A 52 -1.35 -32.22 1.50
N ARG A 53 -0.88 -33.23 0.76
CA ARG A 53 -0.20 -34.42 1.28
C ARG A 53 1.12 -34.65 0.53
N PRO A 54 2.06 -35.44 1.08
CA PRO A 54 3.36 -35.64 0.44
C PRO A 54 3.30 -36.18 -0.99
N SER A 55 2.27 -36.96 -1.33
CA SER A 55 2.12 -37.60 -2.65
C SER A 55 1.02 -37.00 -3.51
N LYS A 56 0.19 -36.07 -3.01
CA LYS A 56 -1.00 -35.59 -3.71
C LYS A 56 -1.53 -34.28 -3.13
N ILE A 57 -2.01 -33.40 -4.01
CA ILE A 57 -2.80 -32.23 -3.63
C ILE A 57 -4.22 -32.42 -4.17
N VAL A 58 -5.22 -32.15 -3.34
CA VAL A 58 -6.64 -32.16 -3.73
C VAL A 58 -7.22 -30.79 -3.48
N LEU A 59 -7.75 -30.17 -4.53
CA LEU A 59 -8.41 -28.88 -4.49
C LEU A 59 -9.86 -29.02 -4.96
N GLU A 60 -10.80 -28.84 -4.05
CA GLU A 60 -12.23 -28.89 -4.31
C GLU A 60 -12.82 -27.49 -4.24
N GLY A 61 -13.60 -27.07 -5.23
CA GLY A 61 -14.27 -25.77 -5.23
C GLY A 61 -15.76 -25.90 -5.50
N LYS A 62 -16.58 -25.00 -4.95
CA LYS A 62 -18.03 -25.03 -5.27
C LYS A 62 -18.27 -24.73 -6.74
N THR A 63 -17.50 -23.77 -7.25
CA THR A 63 -17.49 -23.32 -8.64
C THR A 63 -16.05 -23.18 -9.12
N ALA A 64 -15.87 -22.77 -10.38
CA ALA A 64 -14.55 -22.42 -10.90
C ALA A 64 -13.88 -21.28 -10.11
N THR A 65 -14.65 -20.36 -9.53
CA THR A 65 -14.14 -19.27 -8.68
C THR A 65 -13.50 -19.81 -7.40
N GLY A 66 -14.13 -20.79 -6.75
CA GLY A 66 -13.55 -21.46 -5.58
C GLY A 66 -12.24 -22.18 -5.91
N ILE A 67 -12.19 -22.90 -7.04
CA ILE A 67 -10.92 -23.50 -7.52
C ILE A 67 -9.85 -22.42 -7.73
N PHE A 68 -10.20 -21.31 -8.38
CA PHE A 68 -9.26 -20.22 -8.62
C PHE A 68 -8.68 -19.66 -7.31
N TYR A 69 -9.51 -19.40 -6.30
CA TYR A 69 -9.02 -18.91 -5.01
C TYR A 69 -8.20 -19.96 -4.24
N GLY A 70 -8.52 -21.25 -4.39
CA GLY A 70 -7.65 -22.31 -3.88
C GLY A 70 -6.27 -22.32 -4.53
N PHE A 71 -6.18 -22.04 -5.83
CA PHE A 71 -4.89 -21.84 -6.49
C PHE A 71 -4.16 -20.60 -6.00
N GLN A 72 -4.85 -19.51 -5.68
CA GLN A 72 -4.19 -18.35 -5.05
C GLN A 72 -3.60 -18.70 -3.67
N THR A 73 -4.27 -19.56 -2.90
CA THR A 73 -3.71 -20.09 -1.65
C THR A 73 -2.50 -20.98 -1.90
N LEU A 74 -2.53 -21.87 -2.90
CA LEU A 74 -1.35 -22.65 -3.28
C LEU A 74 -0.17 -21.76 -3.71
N ARG A 75 -0.45 -20.73 -4.52
CA ARG A 75 0.53 -19.71 -4.96
C ARG A 75 1.18 -19.01 -3.76
N GLN A 76 0.39 -18.55 -2.80
CA GLN A 76 0.90 -17.88 -1.59
C GLN A 76 1.73 -18.81 -0.69
N LEU A 77 1.44 -20.12 -0.69
CA LEU A 77 2.19 -21.13 0.07
C LEU A 77 3.48 -21.59 -0.61
N LEU A 78 3.65 -21.33 -1.92
CA LEU A 78 4.88 -21.62 -2.64
C LEU A 78 6.01 -20.65 -2.26
N PRO A 79 7.28 -21.02 -2.54
CA PRO A 79 8.39 -20.07 -2.53
C PRO A 79 8.09 -18.87 -3.43
N ALA A 80 8.48 -17.66 -3.01
CA ALA A 80 8.18 -16.40 -3.71
C ALA A 80 8.81 -16.31 -5.10
N GLU A 81 9.85 -17.11 -5.36
CA GLU A 81 10.47 -17.30 -6.65
C GLU A 81 9.50 -17.80 -7.72
N ILE A 82 8.31 -18.29 -7.35
CA ILE A 82 7.25 -18.63 -8.32
C ILE A 82 6.78 -17.41 -9.13
N GLU A 83 7.09 -16.21 -8.66
CA GLU A 83 6.72 -14.95 -9.29
C GLU A 83 7.81 -14.37 -10.21
N SER A 84 9.02 -14.95 -10.22
CA SER A 84 10.16 -14.50 -11.02
C SER A 84 10.34 -15.34 -12.29
N ASN A 85 11.39 -15.05 -13.07
CA ASN A 85 11.71 -15.79 -14.30
C ASN A 85 12.60 -17.01 -14.01
N ALA A 86 12.52 -18.02 -14.88
CA ALA A 86 13.25 -19.28 -14.73
C ALA A 86 14.78 -19.13 -14.63
N GLU A 87 15.36 -18.12 -15.28
CA GLU A 87 16.80 -17.84 -15.24
C GLU A 87 17.30 -17.56 -13.82
N ASP A 88 16.45 -16.99 -12.97
CA ASP A 88 16.76 -16.64 -11.58
C ASP A 88 16.62 -17.83 -10.61
N ASN A 89 16.03 -18.95 -11.06
CA ASN A 89 15.43 -19.96 -10.17
C ASN A 89 16.02 -21.37 -10.29
N THR A 90 17.20 -21.54 -10.90
CA THR A 90 17.81 -22.84 -11.22
C THR A 90 18.08 -23.77 -10.02
N LYS A 91 18.02 -23.25 -8.78
CA LYS A 91 18.28 -24.00 -7.53
C LYS A 91 17.08 -24.03 -6.57
N VAL A 92 15.93 -23.50 -6.97
CA VAL A 92 14.76 -23.40 -6.09
C VAL A 92 14.13 -24.77 -5.88
N LYS A 93 13.87 -25.11 -4.62
CA LYS A 93 13.08 -26.30 -4.27
C LYS A 93 11.61 -25.92 -4.13
N TRP A 94 10.83 -26.17 -5.17
CA TRP A 94 9.38 -25.99 -5.17
C TRP A 94 8.71 -26.92 -4.16
N SER A 95 8.27 -26.37 -3.03
CA SER A 95 7.64 -27.15 -1.95
C SER A 95 6.51 -26.38 -1.30
N ILE A 96 5.49 -27.11 -0.85
CA ILE A 96 4.30 -26.58 -0.18
C ILE A 96 4.12 -27.36 1.13
N PRO A 97 3.85 -26.70 2.27
CA PRO A 97 3.59 -27.40 3.53
C PRO A 97 2.33 -28.27 3.45
N CYS A 98 2.35 -29.43 4.10
CA CYS A 98 1.14 -30.25 4.26
C CYS A 98 0.11 -29.51 5.10
N ALA A 99 -1.13 -29.47 4.63
CA ALA A 99 -2.21 -28.72 5.25
C ALA A 99 -3.58 -29.31 4.89
N ASP A 100 -4.58 -28.98 5.71
CA ASP A 100 -6.00 -29.11 5.40
C ASP A 100 -6.66 -27.75 5.62
N ILE A 101 -7.21 -27.18 4.55
CA ILE A 101 -7.76 -25.83 4.53
C ILE A 101 -9.18 -25.93 3.99
N GLU A 102 -10.15 -25.42 4.75
CA GLU A 102 -11.50 -25.15 4.29
C GLU A 102 -11.73 -23.65 4.43
N ASP A 103 -12.07 -22.99 3.32
CA ASP A 103 -12.03 -21.54 3.27
C ASP A 103 -13.16 -20.96 2.42
N SER A 104 -13.60 -19.75 2.82
CA SER A 104 -14.70 -19.02 2.19
C SER A 104 -14.68 -17.56 2.61
N PRO A 105 -15.04 -16.64 1.70
CA PRO A 105 -15.09 -15.22 2.03
C PRO A 105 -16.28 -14.87 2.92
N THR A 106 -16.07 -13.92 3.84
CA THR A 106 -17.12 -13.25 4.63
C THR A 106 -18.06 -12.43 3.74
N PHE A 107 -17.50 -11.66 2.80
CA PHE A 107 -18.26 -10.75 1.93
C PHE A 107 -18.15 -11.14 0.46
N SER A 108 -19.24 -11.02 -0.28
CA SER A 108 -19.27 -11.26 -1.73
C SER A 108 -18.66 -10.13 -2.55
N TYR A 109 -18.57 -8.92 -2.00
CA TYR A 109 -17.94 -7.77 -2.61
C TYR A 109 -16.60 -7.45 -1.93
N ARG A 110 -15.49 -7.57 -2.64
CA ARG A 110 -14.14 -7.25 -2.14
C ARG A 110 -13.44 -6.41 -3.19
N GLY A 111 -13.60 -5.09 -3.06
CA GLY A 111 -13.30 -4.14 -4.13
C GLY A 111 -12.00 -3.38 -3.98
N LEU A 112 -11.42 -2.99 -5.11
CA LEU A 112 -10.42 -1.94 -5.21
C LEU A 112 -10.88 -0.94 -6.28
N MET A 113 -10.87 0.34 -5.94
CA MET A 113 -11.14 1.42 -6.88
C MET A 113 -9.85 2.04 -7.39
N LEU A 114 -9.78 2.23 -8.71
CA LEU A 114 -8.70 2.96 -9.38
C LEU A 114 -9.28 4.19 -10.08
N ASP A 115 -8.83 5.36 -9.65
CA ASP A 115 -9.01 6.62 -10.36
C ASP A 115 -8.00 6.70 -11.51
N VAL A 116 -8.52 6.81 -12.72
CA VAL A 116 -7.75 7.00 -13.96
C VAL A 116 -8.04 8.36 -14.59
N SER A 117 -8.93 9.15 -13.98
CA SER A 117 -9.28 10.48 -14.45
C SER A 117 -8.22 11.50 -14.04
N ARG A 118 -7.85 11.58 -12.76
CA ARG A 118 -6.90 12.60 -12.29
C ARG A 118 -5.49 12.34 -12.83
N HIS A 119 -5.03 11.09 -12.83
CA HIS A 119 -3.87 10.62 -13.61
C HIS A 119 -4.22 9.32 -14.34
N PHE A 120 -4.03 9.33 -15.66
CA PHE A 120 -4.34 8.20 -16.53
C PHE A 120 -3.41 7.02 -16.28
N LYS A 121 -3.93 5.79 -16.44
CA LYS A 121 -3.19 4.54 -16.34
C LYS A 121 -3.31 3.74 -17.63
N SER A 122 -2.23 3.12 -18.09
CA SER A 122 -2.25 2.29 -19.29
C SER A 122 -3.07 1.01 -19.10
N VAL A 123 -3.40 0.34 -20.21
CA VAL A 123 -4.08 -0.98 -20.19
C VAL A 123 -3.28 -2.00 -19.40
N GLU A 124 -1.96 -2.00 -19.55
CA GLU A 124 -1.03 -2.90 -18.86
C GLU A 124 -1.02 -2.65 -17.34
N GLU A 125 -1.03 -1.38 -16.91
CA GLU A 125 -1.14 -1.01 -15.49
C GLU A 125 -2.47 -1.49 -14.87
N ILE A 126 -3.57 -1.42 -15.62
CA ILE A 126 -4.87 -1.94 -15.18
C ILE A 126 -4.86 -3.47 -15.10
N LYS A 127 -4.33 -4.15 -16.12
CA LYS A 127 -4.19 -5.62 -16.12
C LYS A 127 -3.32 -6.11 -14.96
N ARG A 128 -2.19 -5.45 -14.71
CA ARG A 128 -1.32 -5.73 -13.56
C ARG A 128 -2.07 -5.55 -12.25
N SER A 129 -2.88 -4.49 -12.12
CA SER A 129 -3.70 -4.27 -10.93
C SER A 129 -4.71 -5.42 -10.72
N ILE A 130 -5.31 -5.93 -11.79
CA ILE A 130 -6.20 -7.11 -11.76
C ILE A 130 -5.46 -8.38 -11.31
N ASP A 131 -4.22 -8.60 -11.77
CA ASP A 131 -3.39 -9.73 -11.31
C ASP A 131 -3.14 -9.69 -9.80
N LEU A 132 -2.80 -8.51 -9.27
CA LEU A 132 -2.51 -8.31 -7.85
C LEU A 132 -3.79 -8.39 -7.00
N MET A 133 -4.91 -7.85 -7.49
CA MET A 133 -6.22 -8.05 -6.87
C MET A 133 -6.56 -9.54 -6.76
N ALA A 134 -6.37 -10.29 -7.84
CA ALA A 134 -6.62 -11.71 -7.88
C ALA A 134 -5.71 -12.50 -6.92
N PHE A 135 -4.42 -12.15 -6.84
CA PHE A 135 -3.50 -12.70 -5.84
C PHE A 135 -4.04 -12.52 -4.42
N HIS A 136 -4.64 -11.37 -4.12
CA HIS A 136 -5.28 -11.07 -2.84
C HIS A 136 -6.74 -11.54 -2.72
N LYS A 137 -7.27 -12.29 -3.69
CA LYS A 137 -8.66 -12.76 -3.72
C LYS A 137 -9.71 -11.63 -3.68
N LEU A 138 -9.33 -10.42 -4.09
CA LEU A 138 -10.25 -9.32 -4.39
C LEU A 138 -10.95 -9.61 -5.72
N ASN A 139 -12.22 -9.24 -5.84
CA ASN A 139 -13.08 -9.70 -6.92
C ASN A 139 -13.85 -8.59 -7.65
N VAL A 140 -13.67 -7.33 -7.25
CA VAL A 140 -14.30 -6.19 -7.93
C VAL A 140 -13.28 -5.09 -8.20
N LEU A 141 -13.04 -4.78 -9.46
CA LEU A 141 -12.37 -3.55 -9.87
C LEU A 141 -13.45 -2.48 -10.10
N HIS A 142 -13.46 -1.46 -9.24
CA HIS A 142 -14.25 -0.26 -9.44
C HIS A 142 -13.42 0.72 -10.28
N TRP A 143 -13.83 0.97 -11.51
CA TRP A 143 -13.04 1.74 -12.47
C TRP A 143 -13.62 3.13 -12.67
N HIS A 144 -12.99 4.12 -12.06
CA HIS A 144 -13.43 5.51 -12.09
C HIS A 144 -12.90 6.22 -13.33
N LEU A 145 -13.75 6.24 -14.37
CA LEU A 145 -13.36 6.56 -15.74
C LEU A 145 -13.47 8.05 -16.09
N THR A 146 -14.17 8.84 -15.29
CA THR A 146 -14.49 10.23 -15.64
C THR A 146 -14.50 11.12 -14.40
N ASP A 147 -13.89 12.30 -14.50
CA ASP A 147 -13.97 13.36 -13.50
C ASP A 147 -13.72 14.74 -14.15
N ASP A 148 -13.58 15.81 -13.36
CA ASP A 148 -13.33 17.18 -13.84
C ASP A 148 -12.03 17.32 -14.65
N GLN A 149 -11.00 16.52 -14.33
CA GLN A 149 -9.66 16.62 -14.91
C GLN A 149 -9.41 15.63 -16.05
N GLY A 150 -10.42 14.83 -16.43
CA GLY A 150 -10.27 13.81 -17.46
C GLY A 150 -11.52 12.99 -17.77
N TRP A 151 -11.72 12.71 -19.05
CA TRP A 151 -12.67 11.71 -19.54
C TRP A 151 -11.91 10.57 -20.23
N ARG A 152 -12.04 9.33 -19.73
CA ARG A 152 -11.14 8.22 -20.10
C ARG A 152 -11.76 7.10 -20.91
N ILE A 153 -13.02 7.22 -21.33
CA ILE A 153 -13.72 6.17 -22.08
C ILE A 153 -14.19 6.67 -23.43
N GLU A 154 -13.88 5.95 -24.51
CA GLU A 154 -14.42 6.27 -25.82
C GLU A 154 -15.95 6.05 -25.88
N ILE A 155 -16.68 7.10 -26.23
CA ILE A 155 -18.11 7.07 -26.56
C ILE A 155 -18.25 7.45 -28.03
N LYS A 156 -18.67 6.50 -28.87
CA LYS A 156 -18.68 6.67 -30.33
C LYS A 156 -19.60 7.79 -30.76
N LYS A 157 -20.75 7.96 -30.09
CA LYS A 157 -21.71 9.03 -30.38
C LYS A 157 -21.18 10.42 -30.02
N TYR A 158 -20.25 10.51 -29.06
CA TYR A 158 -19.75 11.77 -28.51
C TYR A 158 -18.21 11.82 -28.51
N PRO A 159 -17.56 11.87 -29.70
CA PRO A 159 -16.12 11.74 -29.82
C PRO A 159 -15.34 12.86 -29.11
N LYS A 160 -15.92 14.06 -28.93
CA LYS A 160 -15.24 15.15 -28.23
C LYS A 160 -14.97 14.86 -26.77
N LEU A 161 -15.70 13.91 -26.16
CA LEU A 161 -15.44 13.48 -24.79
C LEU A 161 -14.00 13.01 -24.62
N THR A 162 -13.43 12.31 -25.61
CA THR A 162 -12.03 11.88 -25.59
C THR A 162 -11.10 12.80 -26.36
N GLU A 163 -11.54 13.44 -27.45
CA GLU A 163 -10.69 14.39 -28.21
C GLU A 163 -10.35 15.65 -27.40
N VAL A 164 -11.30 16.15 -26.60
CA VAL A 164 -11.16 17.32 -25.73
C VAL A 164 -11.06 16.88 -24.27
N GLY A 165 -12.10 16.23 -23.75
CA GLY A 165 -12.18 15.86 -22.32
C GLY A 165 -11.09 14.87 -21.88
N GLY A 166 -10.49 14.14 -22.82
CA GLY A 166 -9.35 13.25 -22.56
C GLY A 166 -8.04 13.97 -22.27
N PHE A 167 -7.94 15.29 -22.41
CA PHE A 167 -6.69 16.03 -22.26
C PHE A 167 -6.88 17.36 -21.52
N ARG A 168 -5.90 17.72 -20.68
CA ARG A 168 -5.79 19.03 -20.02
C ARG A 168 -4.47 19.69 -20.37
N ASP A 169 -4.45 21.02 -20.45
CA ASP A 169 -3.26 21.77 -20.85
C ASP A 169 -2.30 22.08 -19.69
N LYS A 170 -2.78 21.92 -18.45
CA LYS A 170 -1.99 22.19 -17.26
C LYS A 170 -2.40 21.30 -16.09
N THR A 171 -1.44 20.97 -15.24
CA THR A 171 -1.65 20.23 -13.98
C THR A 171 -1.04 21.03 -12.84
N ILE A 172 -1.78 21.21 -11.75
CA ILE A 172 -1.31 21.92 -10.57
C ILE A 172 -0.12 21.19 -9.92
N ILE A 173 0.89 21.96 -9.48
CA ILE A 173 2.04 21.44 -8.73
C ILE A 173 1.77 21.60 -7.24
N GLY A 174 1.90 20.50 -6.48
CA GLY A 174 1.67 20.49 -5.04
C GLY A 174 0.20 20.53 -4.65
N HIS A 175 -0.08 20.86 -3.39
CA HIS A 175 -1.44 20.89 -2.87
C HIS A 175 -2.26 22.06 -3.43
N ALA A 176 -3.50 21.78 -3.85
CA ALA A 176 -4.46 22.78 -4.35
C ALA A 176 -4.89 23.83 -3.31
N SER A 177 -4.56 23.65 -2.04
CA SER A 177 -4.75 24.65 -0.98
C SER A 177 -3.64 25.72 -0.95
N LYS A 178 -2.46 25.45 -1.52
CA LYS A 178 -1.31 26.37 -1.50
C LYS A 178 -1.47 27.47 -2.56
N ARG A 179 -1.20 28.72 -2.18
CA ARG A 179 -1.21 29.90 -3.06
C ARG A 179 0.14 30.63 -3.04
N PRO A 180 0.56 31.30 -4.13
CA PRO A 180 -0.05 31.27 -5.46
C PRO A 180 0.05 29.88 -6.10
N TYR A 181 -0.85 29.59 -7.04
CA TYR A 181 -0.83 28.31 -7.76
C TYR A 181 0.40 28.19 -8.65
N GLN A 182 1.00 27.01 -8.65
CA GLN A 182 2.09 26.63 -9.54
C GLN A 182 1.59 25.56 -10.51
N TRP A 183 2.08 25.59 -11.74
CA TRP A 183 1.56 24.78 -12.83
C TRP A 183 2.67 24.08 -13.59
N ASN A 184 2.43 22.82 -13.89
CA ASN A 184 3.06 22.13 -15.00
C ASN A 184 2.18 22.36 -16.23
N VAL A 185 2.70 23.00 -17.27
CA VAL A 185 1.97 23.39 -18.50
C VAL A 185 2.16 22.40 -19.65
N ASN A 186 2.58 21.18 -19.33
CA ASN A 186 2.60 20.09 -20.31
C ASN A 186 1.18 19.55 -20.50
N ARG A 187 0.72 19.51 -21.75
CA ARG A 187 -0.53 18.83 -22.10
C ARG A 187 -0.44 17.37 -21.65
N TYR A 188 -1.44 16.94 -20.89
CA TYR A 188 -1.49 15.62 -20.26
C TYR A 188 -2.85 14.98 -20.52
N GLY A 189 -2.88 13.67 -20.77
CA GLY A 189 -4.12 12.96 -21.01
C GLY A 189 -3.94 11.58 -21.59
N GLY A 190 -5.05 11.03 -22.05
CA GLY A 190 -5.20 9.64 -22.50
C GLY A 190 -6.62 9.15 -22.26
N PHE A 191 -7.02 8.11 -22.97
CA PHE A 191 -8.31 7.44 -22.81
C PHE A 191 -8.21 6.02 -23.34
N TYR A 192 -9.16 5.17 -22.96
CA TYR A 192 -9.31 3.82 -23.48
C TYR A 192 -10.32 3.81 -24.62
N THR A 193 -9.94 3.18 -25.71
CA THR A 193 -10.86 2.77 -26.76
C THR A 193 -11.81 1.69 -26.23
N GLN A 194 -12.94 1.51 -26.90
CA GLN A 194 -13.88 0.44 -26.54
C GLN A 194 -13.27 -0.96 -26.69
N GLU A 195 -12.34 -1.15 -27.63
CA GLU A 195 -11.65 -2.44 -27.82
C GLU A 195 -10.66 -2.74 -26.69
N GLU A 196 -9.91 -1.73 -26.24
CA GLU A 196 -9.04 -1.87 -25.06
C GLU A 196 -9.85 -2.21 -23.79
N ILE A 197 -11.01 -1.57 -23.61
CA ILE A 197 -11.92 -1.90 -22.50
C ILE A 197 -12.40 -3.35 -22.59
N LYS A 198 -12.82 -3.83 -23.77
CA LYS A 198 -13.25 -5.22 -23.97
C LYS A 198 -12.12 -6.20 -23.64
N ASP A 199 -10.89 -5.89 -24.06
CA ASP A 199 -9.70 -6.68 -23.75
C ASP A 199 -9.43 -6.73 -22.24
N VAL A 200 -9.49 -5.59 -21.54
CA VAL A 200 -9.36 -5.53 -20.07
C VAL A 200 -10.46 -6.33 -19.36
N ILE A 201 -11.71 -6.23 -19.82
CA ILE A 201 -12.84 -7.01 -19.29
C ILE A 201 -12.60 -8.52 -19.46
N ALA A 202 -12.19 -8.95 -20.66
CA ALA A 202 -11.89 -10.35 -20.93
C ALA A 202 -10.72 -10.85 -20.05
N TYR A 203 -9.72 -10.01 -19.83
CA TYR A 203 -8.59 -10.29 -18.94
C TYR A 203 -9.03 -10.48 -17.48
N ALA A 204 -9.91 -9.59 -16.98
CA ALA A 204 -10.46 -9.64 -15.63
C ALA A 204 -11.35 -10.87 -15.41
N GLN A 205 -12.18 -11.23 -16.39
CA GLN A 205 -13.05 -12.41 -16.31
C GLN A 205 -12.26 -13.71 -16.13
N LYS A 206 -11.11 -13.86 -16.80
CA LYS A 206 -10.23 -15.04 -16.62
C LYS A 206 -9.73 -15.18 -15.18
N ARG A 207 -9.67 -14.06 -14.44
CA ARG A 207 -9.22 -13.96 -13.05
C ARG A 207 -10.37 -13.82 -12.04
N PHE A 208 -11.61 -14.01 -12.50
CA PHE A 208 -12.80 -13.90 -11.67
C PHE A 208 -12.95 -12.54 -10.99
N VAL A 209 -12.46 -11.48 -11.65
CA VAL A 209 -12.63 -10.09 -11.23
C VAL A 209 -13.73 -9.45 -12.08
N THR A 210 -14.74 -8.89 -11.41
CA THR A 210 -15.80 -8.09 -12.04
C THR A 210 -15.34 -6.66 -12.18
N ILE A 211 -15.56 -6.03 -13.33
CA ILE A 211 -15.29 -4.60 -13.53
C ILE A 211 -16.61 -3.84 -13.44
N ILE A 212 -16.68 -2.89 -12.51
CA ILE A 212 -17.79 -1.94 -12.38
C ILE A 212 -17.29 -0.58 -12.89
N PRO A 213 -17.82 -0.08 -14.02
CA PRO A 213 -17.48 1.25 -14.49
C PRO A 213 -18.18 2.31 -13.63
N GLU A 214 -17.50 3.43 -13.40
CA GLU A 214 -18.08 4.65 -12.87
C GLU A 214 -18.03 5.77 -13.90
N ILE A 215 -19.21 6.34 -14.17
CA ILE A 215 -19.38 7.58 -14.93
C ILE A 215 -19.98 8.60 -13.97
N GLU A 216 -19.16 9.54 -13.53
CA GLU A 216 -19.54 10.55 -12.54
C GLU A 216 -20.66 11.46 -13.03
N MET A 217 -21.68 11.63 -12.17
CA MET A 217 -22.80 12.54 -12.41
C MET A 217 -23.59 12.81 -11.10
N PRO A 218 -24.23 13.98 -10.96
CA PRO A 218 -24.20 15.14 -11.85
C PRO A 218 -23.00 16.09 -11.64
N GLY A 219 -22.23 15.89 -10.57
CA GLY A 219 -20.97 16.58 -10.29
C GLY A 219 -19.79 15.99 -11.06
N HIS A 220 -18.58 16.41 -10.73
CA HIS A 220 -17.33 15.83 -11.25
C HIS A 220 -17.31 15.62 -12.78
N CYS A 221 -17.79 16.62 -13.52
CA CYS A 221 -18.08 16.47 -14.94
C CYS A 221 -17.48 17.56 -15.83
N VAL A 222 -16.57 18.41 -15.31
CA VAL A 222 -16.04 19.53 -16.10
C VAL A 222 -15.33 19.06 -17.38
N ALA A 223 -14.69 17.88 -17.41
CA ALA A 223 -14.10 17.35 -18.63
C ALA A 223 -15.14 17.11 -19.74
N ALA A 224 -16.33 16.62 -19.38
CA ALA A 224 -17.43 16.44 -20.33
C ALA A 224 -18.04 17.79 -20.74
N LEU A 225 -18.16 18.74 -19.82
CA LEU A 225 -18.66 20.08 -20.12
C LEU A 225 -17.70 20.88 -20.99
N ALA A 226 -16.38 20.69 -20.88
CA ALA A 226 -15.40 21.28 -21.79
C ALA A 226 -15.56 20.75 -23.22
N ALA A 227 -15.93 19.48 -23.38
CA ALA A 227 -16.21 18.88 -24.69
C ALA A 227 -17.56 19.32 -25.27
N TYR A 228 -18.60 19.42 -24.42
CA TYR A 228 -19.98 19.75 -24.78
C TYR A 228 -20.61 20.73 -23.77
N PRO A 229 -20.27 22.03 -23.88
CA PRO A 229 -20.67 23.03 -22.88
C PRO A 229 -22.18 23.29 -22.82
N GLU A 230 -22.94 22.94 -23.86
CA GLU A 230 -24.40 23.09 -23.93
C GLU A 230 -25.16 22.31 -22.86
N TYR A 231 -24.56 21.24 -22.31
CA TYR A 231 -25.16 20.42 -21.25
C TYR A 231 -24.97 20.99 -19.83
N SER A 232 -24.24 22.11 -19.70
CA SER A 232 -24.10 22.87 -18.46
C SER A 232 -25.22 23.89 -18.26
N CYS A 233 -25.28 24.48 -17.07
CA CYS A 233 -26.22 25.56 -16.76
C CYS A 233 -25.87 26.89 -17.46
N THR A 234 -24.58 27.16 -17.67
CA THR A 234 -24.08 28.46 -18.17
C THR A 234 -23.79 28.47 -19.67
N GLY A 235 -23.62 27.29 -20.29
CA GLY A 235 -23.26 27.16 -21.70
C GLY A 235 -21.77 27.37 -21.99
N GLY A 236 -20.91 27.40 -20.96
CA GLY A 236 -19.46 27.58 -21.10
C GLY A 236 -19.02 29.04 -21.38
N PRO A 237 -17.78 29.24 -21.88
CA PRO A 237 -16.78 28.21 -22.19
C PRO A 237 -16.19 27.54 -20.94
N PHE A 238 -15.64 26.34 -21.09
CA PHE A 238 -14.91 25.62 -20.04
C PHE A 238 -13.58 25.07 -20.58
N GLU A 239 -12.61 24.91 -19.69
CA GLU A 239 -11.39 24.13 -19.92
C GLU A 239 -11.46 22.87 -19.04
N VAL A 240 -10.85 21.76 -19.49
CA VAL A 240 -10.65 20.60 -18.61
C VAL A 240 -9.81 21.03 -17.42
N GLU A 241 -10.26 20.70 -16.20
CA GLU A 241 -9.65 21.27 -15.00
C GLU A 241 -8.21 20.77 -14.78
N GLY A 242 -7.34 21.71 -14.43
CA GLY A 242 -5.95 21.41 -14.07
C GLY A 242 -5.70 21.32 -12.57
N ARG A 243 -6.73 21.56 -11.75
CA ARG A 243 -6.65 21.56 -10.28
C ARG A 243 -7.46 20.43 -9.68
N TRP A 244 -7.15 20.12 -8.43
CA TRP A 244 -7.91 19.20 -7.59
C TRP A 244 -9.00 19.95 -6.81
N GLY A 245 -10.11 19.27 -6.54
CA GLY A 245 -11.17 19.74 -5.66
C GLY A 245 -12.55 19.67 -6.30
N VAL A 246 -13.48 20.42 -5.71
CA VAL A 246 -14.90 20.44 -6.10
C VAL A 246 -15.21 21.69 -6.91
N PHE A 247 -15.83 21.51 -8.07
CA PHE A 247 -16.12 22.59 -9.01
C PHE A 247 -17.63 22.85 -9.11
N LYS A 248 -17.99 24.13 -9.29
CA LYS A 248 -19.39 24.57 -9.27
C LYS A 248 -20.15 24.20 -10.54
N ASP A 249 -19.44 23.95 -11.63
CA ASP A 249 -20.01 23.67 -12.94
C ASP A 249 -20.35 22.18 -13.04
N VAL A 250 -21.66 21.90 -13.03
CA VAL A 250 -22.25 20.56 -12.98
C VAL A 250 -23.23 20.37 -14.14
N TYR A 251 -23.62 19.13 -14.44
CA TYR A 251 -24.64 18.86 -15.45
C TYR A 251 -25.96 19.60 -15.14
N CYS A 252 -26.54 20.22 -16.16
CA CYS A 252 -27.84 20.88 -16.05
C CYS A 252 -28.99 19.87 -16.16
N THR A 253 -30.14 20.16 -15.55
CA THR A 253 -31.30 19.24 -15.55
C THR A 253 -32.25 19.44 -16.73
N LYS A 254 -31.68 19.79 -17.90
CA LYS A 254 -32.38 19.89 -19.20
C LYS A 254 -32.70 18.50 -19.74
N GLU A 255 -33.74 18.38 -20.55
CA GLU A 255 -34.06 17.10 -21.21
C GLU A 255 -32.95 16.64 -22.17
N GLU A 256 -32.29 17.58 -22.85
CA GLU A 256 -31.17 17.30 -23.74
C GLU A 256 -29.95 16.76 -22.99
N THR A 257 -29.70 17.24 -21.76
CA THR A 257 -28.64 16.71 -20.90
C THR A 257 -28.95 15.28 -20.47
N PHE A 258 -30.20 14.96 -20.14
CA PHE A 258 -30.58 13.58 -19.80
C PHE A 258 -30.43 12.65 -21.01
N ARG A 259 -30.87 13.06 -22.21
CA ARG A 259 -30.66 12.25 -23.42
C ARG A 259 -29.18 12.00 -23.71
N PHE A 260 -28.34 13.02 -23.54
CA PHE A 260 -26.89 12.90 -23.66
C PHE A 260 -26.30 11.83 -22.71
N LEU A 261 -26.71 11.84 -21.45
CA LEU A 261 -26.26 10.86 -20.46
C LEU A 261 -26.85 9.47 -20.70
N GLU A 262 -28.12 9.39 -21.10
CA GLU A 262 -28.78 8.13 -21.48
C GLU A 262 -28.06 7.48 -22.68
N ASP A 263 -27.68 8.27 -23.68
CA ASP A 263 -26.91 7.82 -24.84
C ASP A 263 -25.50 7.31 -24.46
N ILE A 264 -24.79 8.02 -23.57
CA ILE A 264 -23.49 7.58 -23.03
C ILE A 264 -23.66 6.25 -22.29
N LEU A 265 -24.65 6.18 -21.39
CA LEU A 265 -24.91 5.00 -20.58
C LEU A 265 -25.34 3.81 -21.43
N ASP A 266 -25.99 4.02 -22.58
CA ASP A 266 -26.31 2.94 -23.52
C ASP A 266 -25.05 2.28 -24.09
N GLU A 267 -24.03 3.06 -24.46
CA GLU A 267 -22.74 2.51 -24.90
C GLU A 267 -22.01 1.82 -23.74
N VAL A 268 -21.99 2.43 -22.54
CA VAL A 268 -21.35 1.83 -21.35
C VAL A 268 -22.01 0.51 -20.97
N VAL A 269 -23.34 0.43 -20.97
CA VAL A 269 -24.09 -0.80 -20.66
C VAL A 269 -23.80 -1.91 -21.65
N ALA A 270 -23.62 -1.58 -22.93
CA ALA A 270 -23.25 -2.55 -23.96
C ALA A 270 -21.82 -3.09 -23.78
N LEU A 271 -20.91 -2.28 -23.26
CA LEU A 271 -19.51 -2.67 -23.02
C LEU A 271 -19.34 -3.51 -21.75
N PHE A 272 -19.97 -3.12 -20.64
CA PHE A 272 -19.69 -3.69 -19.33
C PHE A 272 -20.73 -4.76 -18.93
N PRO A 273 -20.33 -6.03 -18.76
CA PRO A 273 -21.25 -7.12 -18.43
C PRO A 273 -21.73 -7.09 -16.97
N SER A 274 -21.07 -6.32 -16.09
CA SER A 274 -21.45 -6.17 -14.69
C SER A 274 -22.93 -5.82 -14.54
N ARG A 275 -23.59 -6.40 -13.52
CA ARG A 275 -24.95 -6.01 -13.12
C ARG A 275 -25.00 -4.56 -12.63
N TYR A 276 -23.90 -4.09 -12.06
CA TYR A 276 -23.79 -2.76 -11.47
C TYR A 276 -23.12 -1.77 -12.41
N ILE A 277 -23.63 -0.54 -12.42
CA ILE A 277 -22.98 0.66 -12.94
C ILE A 277 -22.89 1.64 -11.77
N HIS A 278 -21.71 2.19 -11.51
CA HIS A 278 -21.56 3.26 -10.54
C HIS A 278 -21.84 4.59 -11.24
N ILE A 279 -22.66 5.45 -10.63
CA ILE A 279 -23.02 6.76 -11.19
C ILE A 279 -22.46 7.93 -10.36
N GLY A 280 -21.63 7.60 -9.37
CA GLY A 280 -21.03 8.58 -8.47
C GLY A 280 -22.06 9.27 -7.60
N GLY A 281 -22.16 10.59 -7.75
CA GLY A 281 -23.17 11.43 -7.10
C GLY A 281 -22.67 12.17 -5.86
N ASP A 282 -21.36 12.23 -5.66
CA ASP A 282 -20.69 12.94 -4.58
C ASP A 282 -20.47 14.43 -4.90
N GLU A 283 -20.24 15.19 -3.83
CA GLU A 283 -19.77 16.58 -3.81
C GLU A 283 -20.47 17.60 -4.75
N VAL A 284 -21.71 17.35 -5.19
CA VAL A 284 -22.43 18.20 -6.17
C VAL A 284 -22.79 19.60 -5.61
N PRO A 285 -22.16 20.70 -6.06
CA PRO A 285 -22.53 22.02 -5.58
C PRO A 285 -23.82 22.51 -6.24
N LYS A 286 -24.74 23.05 -5.44
CA LYS A 286 -26.07 23.49 -5.91
C LYS A 286 -26.08 24.89 -6.55
N THR A 287 -24.97 25.62 -6.46
CA THR A 287 -24.84 27.04 -6.85
C THR A 287 -25.25 27.34 -8.29
N ARG A 288 -25.03 26.42 -9.24
CA ARG A 288 -25.45 26.62 -10.64
C ARG A 288 -26.93 26.37 -10.84
N TRP A 289 -27.50 25.38 -10.16
CA TRP A 289 -28.92 25.06 -10.26
C TRP A 289 -29.82 26.14 -9.66
N GLU A 290 -29.41 26.76 -8.54
CA GLU A 290 -30.09 27.90 -7.91
C GLU A 290 -30.34 29.06 -8.89
N ARG A 291 -29.47 29.24 -9.88
CA ARG A 291 -29.50 30.37 -10.84
C ARG A 291 -29.89 29.96 -12.25
N CYS A 292 -30.12 28.68 -12.49
CA CYS A 292 -30.40 28.17 -13.84
C CYS A 292 -31.91 28.10 -14.08
N ALA A 293 -32.41 28.85 -15.06
CA ALA A 293 -33.82 28.87 -15.41
C ALA A 293 -34.37 27.46 -15.73
N ALA A 294 -33.59 26.61 -16.42
CA ALA A 294 -34.00 25.24 -16.72
C ALA A 294 -34.10 24.37 -15.45
N CYS A 295 -33.15 24.51 -14.52
CA CYS A 295 -33.18 23.78 -13.26
C CYS A 295 -34.34 24.22 -12.36
N GLN A 296 -34.55 25.54 -12.23
CA GLN A 296 -35.68 26.09 -11.48
C GLN A 296 -37.03 25.68 -12.09
N LYS A 297 -37.12 25.66 -13.42
CA LYS A 297 -38.29 25.13 -14.12
C LYS A 297 -38.52 23.65 -13.81
N ARG A 298 -37.47 22.82 -13.81
CA ARG A 298 -37.59 21.41 -13.42
C ARG A 298 -38.12 21.23 -12.00
N ILE A 299 -37.60 22.01 -11.05
CA ILE A 299 -38.04 22.00 -9.65
C ILE A 299 -39.54 22.27 -9.58
N GLN A 300 -40.02 23.30 -10.28
CA GLN A 300 -41.45 23.63 -10.34
C GLN A 300 -42.28 22.53 -11.00
N GLU A 301 -41.89 22.05 -12.19
CA GLU A 301 -42.64 21.02 -12.94
C GLU A 301 -42.69 19.67 -12.22
N SER A 302 -41.66 19.35 -11.45
CA SER A 302 -41.54 18.08 -10.71
C SER A 302 -41.97 18.19 -9.25
N ASN A 303 -42.50 19.34 -8.82
CA ASN A 303 -42.91 19.63 -7.44
C ASN A 303 -41.82 19.31 -6.40
N LEU A 304 -40.57 19.68 -6.68
CA LEU A 304 -39.44 19.44 -5.78
C LEU A 304 -39.31 20.61 -4.79
N PRO A 305 -38.92 20.36 -3.53
CA PRO A 305 -38.70 21.42 -2.54
C PRO A 305 -37.55 22.37 -2.88
N ASP A 306 -36.41 21.83 -3.33
CA ASP A 306 -35.15 22.56 -3.50
C ASP A 306 -34.17 21.81 -4.42
N GLU A 307 -32.96 22.35 -4.57
CA GLU A 307 -31.88 21.81 -5.38
C GLU A 307 -31.28 20.51 -4.81
N ALA A 308 -31.40 20.23 -3.52
CA ALA A 308 -30.98 18.94 -2.96
C ALA A 308 -31.92 17.82 -3.44
N HIS A 309 -33.22 18.09 -3.47
CA HIS A 309 -34.20 17.18 -4.06
C HIS A 309 -34.08 17.11 -5.59
N LEU A 310 -33.57 18.15 -6.25
CA LEU A 310 -33.22 18.10 -7.68
C LEU A 310 -32.09 17.11 -7.98
N GLN A 311 -31.08 16.99 -7.10
CA GLN A 311 -30.07 15.94 -7.25
C GLN A 311 -30.71 14.56 -7.14
N SER A 312 -31.59 14.35 -6.17
CA SER A 312 -32.29 13.07 -6.01
C SER A 312 -33.16 12.75 -7.23
N TYR A 313 -33.82 13.74 -7.82
CA TYR A 313 -34.53 13.58 -9.09
C TYR A 313 -33.60 13.13 -10.22
N PHE A 314 -32.42 13.75 -10.34
CA PHE A 314 -31.41 13.39 -11.34
C PHE A 314 -30.98 11.93 -11.19
N ILE A 315 -30.57 11.54 -9.98
CA ILE A 315 -30.13 10.19 -9.65
C ILE A 315 -31.23 9.16 -9.95
N ASN A 316 -32.47 9.42 -9.51
CA ASN A 316 -33.60 8.54 -9.77
C ASN A 316 -33.92 8.41 -11.28
N ARG A 317 -33.69 9.46 -12.07
CA ARG A 317 -33.91 9.39 -13.52
C ARG A 317 -32.90 8.47 -14.18
N MET A 318 -31.62 8.62 -13.84
CA MET A 318 -30.55 7.75 -14.36
C MET A 318 -30.70 6.31 -13.87
N GLU A 319 -31.08 6.11 -12.60
CA GLU A 319 -31.41 4.80 -12.08
C GLU A 319 -32.55 4.14 -12.86
N LYS A 320 -33.67 4.84 -13.06
CA LYS A 320 -34.81 4.30 -13.81
C LYS A 320 -34.40 3.88 -15.22
N PHE A 321 -33.60 4.70 -15.90
CA PHE A 321 -33.06 4.37 -17.20
C PHE A 321 -32.21 3.08 -17.14
N LEU A 322 -31.23 2.99 -16.25
CA LEU A 322 -30.37 1.83 -16.10
C LEU A 322 -31.15 0.55 -15.71
N ASN A 323 -32.20 0.69 -14.89
CA ASN A 323 -33.10 -0.41 -14.56
C ASN A 323 -33.84 -0.95 -15.80
N THR A 324 -34.21 -0.10 -16.77
CA THR A 324 -34.79 -0.57 -18.04
C THR A 324 -33.82 -1.42 -18.87
N LYS A 325 -32.52 -1.27 -18.61
CA LYS A 325 -31.43 -2.04 -19.24
C LYS A 325 -30.99 -3.24 -18.38
N GLY A 326 -31.72 -3.55 -17.30
CA GLY A 326 -31.43 -4.65 -16.38
C GLY A 326 -30.21 -4.42 -15.49
N LYS A 327 -29.77 -3.16 -15.33
CA LYS A 327 -28.65 -2.79 -14.45
C LYS A 327 -29.16 -2.21 -13.14
N SER A 328 -28.37 -2.36 -12.07
CA SER A 328 -28.60 -1.72 -10.78
C SER A 328 -27.52 -0.65 -10.55
N ILE A 329 -27.84 0.43 -9.84
CA ILE A 329 -26.86 1.49 -9.57
C ILE A 329 -26.08 1.24 -8.28
N ILE A 330 -24.85 1.73 -8.26
CA ILE A 330 -24.12 2.09 -7.05
C ILE A 330 -23.89 3.60 -7.08
N GLY A 331 -23.97 4.27 -5.93
CA GLY A 331 -23.53 5.65 -5.80
C GLY A 331 -23.00 5.97 -4.41
N TRP A 332 -22.24 7.06 -4.32
CA TRP A 332 -21.66 7.55 -3.06
C TRP A 332 -22.77 7.96 -2.07
N ASP A 333 -22.50 7.90 -0.76
CA ASP A 333 -23.55 8.04 0.27
C ASP A 333 -24.35 9.35 0.25
N GLU A 334 -23.89 10.38 -0.45
CA GLU A 334 -24.65 11.58 -0.84
C GLU A 334 -25.97 11.27 -1.53
N ILE A 335 -26.10 10.17 -2.27
CA ILE A 335 -27.37 9.82 -2.95
C ILE A 335 -28.53 9.57 -1.98
N LEU A 336 -28.26 9.45 -0.66
CA LEU A 336 -29.25 9.35 0.41
C LEU A 336 -29.90 10.69 0.79
N GLU A 337 -29.46 11.81 0.23
CA GLU A 337 -30.01 13.15 0.54
C GLU A 337 -31.47 13.34 0.07
N GLY A 338 -32.04 12.41 -0.71
CA GLY A 338 -33.48 12.33 -0.94
C GLY A 338 -34.01 10.91 -1.14
N ASN A 339 -35.15 10.78 -1.82
CA ASN A 339 -35.82 9.48 -1.99
C ASN A 339 -35.07 8.62 -3.00
N LEU A 340 -34.52 7.49 -2.56
CA LEU A 340 -33.76 6.55 -3.39
C LEU A 340 -34.51 5.21 -3.55
N SER A 341 -34.44 4.56 -4.71
CA SER A 341 -35.09 3.26 -4.94
C SER A 341 -34.44 2.11 -4.16
N GLN A 342 -35.23 1.14 -3.70
CA GLN A 342 -34.78 -0.09 -3.01
C GLN A 342 -33.79 -0.94 -3.82
N SER A 343 -33.69 -0.72 -5.13
CA SER A 343 -32.69 -1.35 -6.01
C SER A 343 -31.29 -0.73 -5.92
N ALA A 344 -31.17 0.50 -5.43
CA ALA A 344 -29.89 1.21 -5.36
C ALA A 344 -29.00 0.65 -4.25
N THR A 345 -27.72 0.46 -4.57
CA THR A 345 -26.67 0.10 -3.60
C THR A 345 -25.92 1.36 -3.20
N VAL A 346 -25.61 1.51 -1.92
CA VAL A 346 -24.92 2.71 -1.39
C VAL A 346 -23.47 2.38 -1.07
N MET A 347 -22.54 3.20 -1.55
CA MET A 347 -21.13 3.15 -1.18
C MET A 347 -20.81 4.24 -0.14
N SER A 348 -20.56 3.82 1.10
CA SER A 348 -20.36 4.72 2.25
C SER A 348 -18.89 5.10 2.41
N TRP A 349 -18.55 6.36 2.09
CA TRP A 349 -17.18 6.87 2.12
C TRP A 349 -16.95 7.90 3.23
N ARG A 350 -17.97 8.66 3.65
CA ARG A 350 -17.88 9.67 4.72
C ARG A 350 -18.03 9.05 6.12
N GLY A 351 -17.24 8.00 6.36
CA GLY A 351 -17.39 7.11 7.50
C GLY A 351 -18.49 6.06 7.25
N ILE A 352 -19.10 5.56 8.33
CA ILE A 352 -20.07 4.45 8.26
C ILE A 352 -21.54 4.89 8.40
N LYS A 353 -21.80 6.16 8.71
CA LYS A 353 -23.16 6.65 9.04
C LYS A 353 -24.12 6.51 7.85
N GLY A 354 -23.67 6.87 6.65
CA GLY A 354 -24.44 6.69 5.41
C GLY A 354 -24.80 5.22 5.18
N GLY A 355 -23.82 4.33 5.29
CA GLY A 355 -24.02 2.89 5.19
C GLY A 355 -24.98 2.32 6.24
N VAL A 356 -24.87 2.74 7.51
CA VAL A 356 -25.80 2.31 8.57
C VAL A 356 -27.23 2.75 8.26
N ARG A 357 -27.42 3.99 7.78
CA ARG A 357 -28.74 4.47 7.37
C ARG A 357 -29.29 3.64 6.20
N ALA A 358 -28.51 3.44 5.14
CA ALA A 358 -28.92 2.68 3.96
C ALA A 358 -29.29 1.21 4.31
N ALA A 359 -28.51 0.56 5.17
CA ALA A 359 -28.78 -0.80 5.62
C ALA A 359 -30.10 -0.91 6.40
N LYS A 360 -30.39 0.05 7.30
CA LYS A 360 -31.67 0.15 8.03
C LYS A 360 -32.86 0.40 7.11
N GLU A 361 -32.63 1.09 6.00
CA GLU A 361 -33.63 1.30 4.95
C GLU A 361 -33.79 0.09 4.01
N GLY A 362 -33.04 -1.01 4.24
CA GLY A 362 -33.15 -2.27 3.51
C GLY A 362 -32.28 -2.38 2.25
N ARG A 363 -31.37 -1.44 2.02
CA ARG A 363 -30.50 -1.39 0.83
C ARG A 363 -29.19 -2.11 1.05
N ASP A 364 -28.64 -2.65 -0.03
CA ASP A 364 -27.28 -3.19 0.01
C ASP A 364 -26.25 -2.06 0.12
N VAL A 365 -25.17 -2.34 0.85
CA VAL A 365 -24.16 -1.35 1.24
C VAL A 365 -22.76 -1.91 1.00
N ILE A 366 -21.91 -1.07 0.42
CA ILE A 366 -20.47 -1.28 0.33
C ILE A 366 -19.80 -0.24 1.24
N LEU A 367 -18.94 -0.70 2.15
CA LEU A 367 -18.21 0.19 3.06
C LEU A 367 -16.83 0.53 2.48
N SER A 368 -16.60 1.82 2.22
CA SER A 368 -15.32 2.36 1.76
C SER A 368 -14.90 3.61 2.56
N PRO A 369 -14.98 3.60 3.91
CA PRO A 369 -14.82 4.82 4.69
C PRO A 369 -13.41 5.41 4.53
N ASN A 370 -13.34 6.71 4.26
CA ASN A 370 -12.09 7.46 4.07
C ASN A 370 -11.07 7.29 5.19
N SER A 371 -11.55 7.10 6.41
CA SER A 371 -10.71 6.89 7.59
C SER A 371 -9.85 5.63 7.54
N HIS A 372 -10.27 4.59 6.80
CA HIS A 372 -9.61 3.26 6.79
C HIS A 372 -9.19 2.80 5.39
N PHE A 373 -9.92 3.22 4.35
CA PHE A 373 -9.83 2.62 3.02
C PHE A 373 -9.58 3.63 1.90
N TYR A 374 -9.16 4.85 2.22
CA TYR A 374 -8.58 5.75 1.22
C TYR A 374 -7.07 5.55 1.19
N PHE A 375 -6.60 4.80 0.20
CA PHE A 375 -5.19 4.41 0.09
C PHE A 375 -4.35 5.48 -0.59
N ASN A 376 -4.94 6.54 -1.13
CA ASN A 376 -4.19 7.77 -1.47
C ASN A 376 -3.79 8.61 -0.23
N HIS A 377 -4.13 8.19 0.99
CA HIS A 377 -3.62 8.78 2.23
C HIS A 377 -2.18 8.35 2.54
N TYR A 378 -1.43 9.22 3.22
CA TYR A 378 -0.13 8.87 3.81
C TYR A 378 -0.24 7.61 4.68
N GLN A 379 0.81 6.78 4.68
CA GLN A 379 0.90 5.60 5.53
C GLN A 379 2.07 5.65 6.52
N LEU A 380 3.06 6.52 6.26
CA LEU A 380 4.12 6.92 7.19
C LEU A 380 4.09 8.45 7.42
N ASP A 381 5.13 9.01 8.06
CA ASP A 381 5.23 10.44 8.36
C ASP A 381 5.18 11.29 7.07
N PRO A 382 4.15 12.15 6.89
CA PRO A 382 4.00 13.00 5.71
C PRO A 382 5.21 13.89 5.39
N LYS A 383 6.08 14.16 6.37
CA LYS A 383 7.28 15.00 6.16
C LYS A 383 8.39 14.31 5.37
N THR A 384 8.40 12.98 5.35
CA THR A 384 9.41 12.16 4.66
C THR A 384 8.86 11.38 3.48
N GLU A 385 7.54 11.37 3.32
CA GLU A 385 6.81 10.62 2.30
C GLU A 385 6.70 11.38 0.97
N PRO A 386 6.54 10.68 -0.17
CA PRO A 386 6.12 11.30 -1.42
C PRO A 386 4.80 12.05 -1.26
N LEU A 387 4.64 13.19 -1.96
CA LEU A 387 3.42 14.00 -1.92
C LEU A 387 2.17 13.15 -2.14
N SER A 388 1.22 13.22 -1.21
CA SER A 388 -0.06 12.50 -1.24
C SER A 388 -1.20 13.35 -0.69
N ASN A 389 -2.42 12.80 -0.65
CA ASN A 389 -3.54 13.41 0.06
C ASN A 389 -3.22 13.50 1.58
N THR A 390 -3.79 14.49 2.28
CA THR A 390 -3.43 14.87 3.66
C THR A 390 -3.88 13.89 4.75
N GLY A 391 -4.67 12.87 4.41
CA GLY A 391 -5.07 11.83 5.37
C GLY A 391 -3.92 10.92 5.81
N TYR A 392 -4.12 10.19 6.92
CA TYR A 392 -3.16 9.22 7.47
C TYR A 392 -3.85 7.88 7.79
N THR A 393 -3.44 6.83 7.07
CA THR A 393 -4.04 5.49 7.11
C THR A 393 -2.93 4.42 7.11
N PRO A 394 -2.27 4.16 8.25
CA PRO A 394 -1.25 3.12 8.34
C PRO A 394 -1.87 1.72 8.19
N LEU A 395 -1.01 0.71 7.95
CA LEU A 395 -1.40 -0.68 7.75
C LEU A 395 -2.31 -1.23 8.87
N GLU A 396 -1.93 -1.00 10.13
CA GLU A 396 -2.70 -1.48 11.31
C GLU A 396 -4.10 -0.85 11.37
N LYS A 397 -4.23 0.41 10.97
CA LYS A 397 -5.52 1.10 10.88
C LYS A 397 -6.40 0.51 9.79
N ALA A 398 -5.86 0.26 8.59
CA ALA A 398 -6.63 -0.40 7.52
C ALA A 398 -7.10 -1.80 7.96
N TYR A 399 -6.23 -2.56 8.62
CA TYR A 399 -6.55 -3.89 9.14
C TYR A 399 -7.61 -3.88 10.25
N SER A 400 -7.58 -2.89 11.15
CA SER A 400 -8.45 -2.86 12.33
C SER A 400 -9.92 -2.57 12.02
N PHE A 401 -10.26 -2.21 10.78
CA PHE A 401 -11.63 -1.92 10.39
C PHE A 401 -12.56 -3.12 10.68
N ASN A 402 -13.68 -2.82 11.35
CA ASN A 402 -14.77 -3.77 11.56
C ASN A 402 -15.92 -3.44 10.58
N PRO A 403 -16.13 -4.29 9.55
CA PRO A 403 -17.14 -4.05 8.53
C PRO A 403 -18.58 -4.39 8.98
N LEU A 404 -18.77 -4.84 10.23
CA LEU A 404 -20.09 -5.12 10.79
C LEU A 404 -20.37 -4.12 11.93
N PRO A 405 -21.00 -2.96 11.64
CA PRO A 405 -21.36 -1.95 12.63
C PRO A 405 -22.22 -2.54 13.75
N LYS A 406 -21.99 -2.08 14.99
CA LYS A 406 -22.75 -2.54 16.17
C LYS A 406 -24.16 -1.95 16.21
N GLU A 407 -24.39 -0.89 15.46
CA GLU A 407 -25.66 -0.17 15.33
C GLU A 407 -26.69 -0.92 14.47
N LEU A 408 -26.27 -1.99 13.79
CA LEU A 408 -27.09 -2.84 12.93
C LEU A 408 -27.41 -4.16 13.63
N ASN A 409 -28.66 -4.61 13.52
CA ASN A 409 -29.05 -5.96 13.94
C ASN A 409 -28.57 -7.02 12.93
N SER A 410 -28.78 -8.31 13.23
CA SER A 410 -28.28 -9.42 12.38
C SER A 410 -28.85 -9.45 10.96
N ASP A 411 -30.08 -8.97 10.75
CA ASP A 411 -30.68 -8.92 9.41
C ASP A 411 -30.20 -7.69 8.62
N GLU A 412 -30.07 -6.56 9.30
CA GLU A 412 -29.48 -5.34 8.73
C GLU A 412 -27.99 -5.54 8.38
N GLN A 413 -27.23 -6.29 9.17
CA GLN A 413 -25.83 -6.60 8.88
C GLN A 413 -25.66 -7.39 7.57
N LYS A 414 -26.65 -8.21 7.17
CA LYS A 414 -26.61 -8.93 5.88
C LYS A 414 -26.69 -7.98 4.68
N ARG A 415 -27.11 -6.73 4.89
CA ARG A 415 -27.10 -5.69 3.86
C ARG A 415 -25.72 -5.11 3.62
N ILE A 416 -24.76 -5.31 4.52
CA ILE A 416 -23.36 -5.01 4.24
C ILE A 416 -22.82 -6.12 3.33
N ILE A 417 -22.81 -5.87 2.03
CA ILE A 417 -22.40 -6.86 1.03
C ILE A 417 -20.89 -6.91 0.82
N GLY A 418 -20.17 -5.89 1.31
CA GLY A 418 -18.71 -5.93 1.37
C GLY A 418 -17.99 -4.61 1.59
N VAL A 419 -16.70 -4.62 1.27
CA VAL A 419 -15.75 -3.52 1.53
C VAL A 419 -14.94 -3.17 0.28
N GLN A 420 -14.47 -1.93 0.23
CA GLN A 420 -13.62 -1.44 -0.86
C GLN A 420 -12.58 -0.44 -0.36
N ALA A 421 -11.37 -0.50 -0.93
CA ALA A 421 -10.42 0.61 -0.86
C ALA A 421 -10.39 1.44 -2.15
N ASN A 422 -10.15 2.74 -1.99
CA ASN A 422 -10.15 3.74 -3.05
C ASN A 422 -8.74 4.31 -3.22
N LEU A 423 -8.22 4.25 -4.44
CA LEU A 423 -7.00 4.95 -4.84
C LEU A 423 -7.37 6.10 -5.78
N TRP A 424 -7.67 7.25 -5.18
CA TRP A 424 -7.74 8.52 -5.90
C TRP A 424 -6.35 8.94 -6.38
N SER A 425 -6.30 9.56 -7.55
CA SER A 425 -5.04 9.71 -8.30
C SER A 425 -4.56 11.15 -8.43
N GLU A 426 -5.01 12.10 -7.59
CA GLU A 426 -4.55 13.51 -7.66
C GLU A 426 -3.03 13.64 -7.58
N TYR A 427 -2.41 12.73 -6.83
CA TYR A 427 -0.96 12.67 -6.66
C TYR A 427 -0.37 11.30 -7.05
N MET A 428 -1.09 10.46 -7.81
CA MET A 428 -0.62 9.12 -8.21
C MET A 428 -0.22 9.10 -9.69
N ASP A 429 0.84 9.84 -10.00
CA ASP A 429 1.33 10.12 -11.35
C ASP A 429 2.20 9.01 -11.97
N SER A 430 2.48 7.94 -11.22
CA SER A 430 3.20 6.76 -11.74
C SER A 430 2.71 5.44 -11.11
N GLN A 431 3.05 4.32 -11.75
CA GLN A 431 2.79 2.98 -11.21
C GLN A 431 3.52 2.75 -9.89
N GLU A 432 4.79 3.15 -9.78
CA GLU A 432 5.60 2.93 -8.57
C GLU A 432 5.00 3.67 -7.38
N LYS A 433 4.46 4.87 -7.60
CA LYS A 433 3.79 5.64 -6.56
C LYS A 433 2.44 5.02 -6.19
N SER A 434 1.68 4.57 -7.18
CA SER A 434 0.42 3.85 -6.95
C SER A 434 0.65 2.58 -6.13
N ASP A 435 1.66 1.78 -6.48
CA ASP A 435 2.08 0.59 -5.75
C ASP A 435 2.46 0.92 -4.32
N TYR A 436 3.27 1.97 -4.13
CA TYR A 436 3.73 2.40 -2.81
C TYR A 436 2.55 2.65 -1.88
N PHE A 437 1.55 3.38 -2.35
CA PHE A 437 0.39 3.72 -1.55
C PHE A 437 -0.61 2.56 -1.42
N LEU A 438 -0.70 1.64 -2.37
CA LEU A 438 -1.56 0.47 -2.27
C LEU A 438 -1.01 -0.61 -1.33
N TYR A 439 0.28 -0.93 -1.45
CA TYR A 439 0.88 -2.10 -0.81
C TYR A 439 1.76 -1.70 0.38
N PRO A 440 1.65 -2.40 1.52
CA PRO A 440 0.94 -3.66 1.72
C PRO A 440 -0.54 -3.53 2.16
N ARG A 441 -1.14 -2.34 2.18
CA ARG A 441 -2.50 -2.12 2.72
C ARG A 441 -3.60 -2.90 1.99
N VAL A 442 -3.42 -3.23 0.72
CA VAL A 442 -4.29 -4.14 -0.03
C VAL A 442 -4.40 -5.54 0.63
N ALA A 443 -3.34 -6.06 1.24
CA ALA A 443 -3.41 -7.31 1.99
C ALA A 443 -4.31 -7.19 3.25
N ALA A 444 -4.29 -6.03 3.91
CA ALA A 444 -5.18 -5.76 5.04
C ALA A 444 -6.65 -5.64 4.61
N LEU A 445 -6.91 -4.97 3.49
CA LEU A 445 -8.25 -4.94 2.86
C LEU A 445 -8.75 -6.35 2.55
N ALA A 446 -7.89 -7.18 1.95
CA ALA A 446 -8.22 -8.56 1.61
C ALA A 446 -8.59 -9.39 2.85
N GLU A 447 -7.81 -9.29 3.94
CA GLU A 447 -8.15 -9.95 5.20
C GLU A 447 -9.49 -9.45 5.76
N VAL A 448 -9.76 -8.14 5.72
CA VAL A 448 -11.03 -7.57 6.20
C VAL A 448 -12.22 -8.08 5.37
N GLY A 449 -12.08 -8.19 4.06
CA GLY A 449 -13.13 -8.65 3.15
C GLY A 449 -13.34 -10.18 3.15
N TRP A 450 -12.28 -10.93 3.46
CA TRP A 450 -12.28 -12.39 3.36
C TRP A 450 -12.51 -13.09 4.70
N SER A 451 -11.75 -12.72 5.73
CA SER A 451 -11.71 -13.45 7.00
C SER A 451 -12.86 -13.08 7.92
N GLN A 452 -13.28 -14.02 8.77
CA GLN A 452 -14.29 -13.77 9.80
C GLN A 452 -13.70 -12.92 10.92
N SER A 453 -14.45 -11.95 11.43
CA SER A 453 -13.94 -10.96 12.41
C SER A 453 -13.32 -11.59 13.66
N GLN A 454 -13.84 -12.72 14.15
CA GLN A 454 -13.31 -13.40 15.34
C GLN A 454 -11.95 -14.07 15.12
N ASN A 455 -11.53 -14.30 13.87
CA ASN A 455 -10.25 -14.91 13.53
C ASN A 455 -9.15 -13.85 13.26
N LYS A 456 -9.48 -12.55 13.29
CA LYS A 456 -8.54 -11.48 13.01
C LYS A 456 -7.60 -11.25 14.20
N ASN A 457 -6.31 -11.35 13.97
CA ASN A 457 -5.24 -10.94 14.88
C ASN A 457 -4.15 -10.18 14.11
N PHE A 458 -3.94 -8.91 14.43
CA PHE A 458 -3.02 -8.07 13.65
C PHE A 458 -1.56 -8.52 13.74
N MET A 459 -1.10 -8.96 14.91
CA MET A 459 0.30 -9.39 15.08
C MET A 459 0.58 -10.65 14.27
N ASP A 460 -0.36 -11.59 14.24
CA ASP A 460 -0.30 -12.81 13.45
C ASP A 460 -0.41 -12.50 11.94
N PHE A 461 -1.31 -11.59 11.54
CA PHE A 461 -1.37 -11.06 10.17
C PHE A 461 -0.04 -10.44 9.74
N TYR A 462 0.57 -9.60 10.58
CA TYR A 462 1.85 -8.96 10.28
C TYR A 462 2.94 -10.01 10.01
N GLN A 463 3.02 -11.08 10.79
CA GLN A 463 3.97 -12.17 10.54
C GLN A 463 3.76 -12.86 9.18
N ARG A 464 2.51 -13.15 8.82
CA ARG A 464 2.19 -13.72 7.49
C ARG A 464 2.47 -12.74 6.36
N LEU A 465 2.23 -11.45 6.58
CA LEU A 465 2.46 -10.41 5.60
C LEU A 465 3.94 -10.34 5.19
N LEU A 466 4.88 -10.50 6.14
CA LEU A 466 6.32 -10.55 5.83
C LEU A 466 6.68 -11.66 4.83
N HIS A 467 5.92 -12.77 4.79
CA HIS A 467 6.09 -13.80 3.75
C HIS A 467 5.50 -13.37 2.42
N ILE A 468 4.33 -12.73 2.43
CA ILE A 468 3.70 -12.17 1.23
C ILE A 468 4.56 -11.08 0.59
N GLU A 469 5.27 -10.27 1.38
CA GLU A 469 6.17 -9.23 0.87
C GLU A 469 7.32 -9.80 0.05
N LYS A 470 7.76 -11.04 0.30
CA LYS A 470 8.74 -11.71 -0.58
C LYS A 470 8.18 -11.94 -1.98
N HIS A 471 6.88 -12.26 -2.08
CA HIS A 471 6.20 -12.34 -3.37
C HIS A 471 6.14 -10.95 -4.03
N TYR A 472 5.88 -9.89 -3.25
CA TYR A 472 5.92 -8.52 -3.79
C TYR A 472 7.31 -8.14 -4.33
N GLU A 473 8.38 -8.50 -3.62
CA GLU A 473 9.75 -8.30 -4.06
C GLU A 473 10.02 -9.04 -5.38
N ALA A 474 9.62 -10.31 -5.49
CA ALA A 474 9.79 -11.12 -6.70
C ALA A 474 8.95 -10.60 -7.89
N ILE A 475 7.75 -10.08 -7.64
CA ILE A 475 6.89 -9.43 -8.66
C ILE A 475 7.46 -8.05 -9.06
N GLY A 476 8.29 -7.42 -8.22
CA GLY A 476 8.79 -6.06 -8.43
C GLY A 476 7.79 -4.97 -8.06
N ILE A 477 6.97 -5.17 -7.03
CA ILE A 477 6.06 -4.14 -6.50
C ILE A 477 6.86 -3.14 -5.67
N ASN A 478 6.71 -1.84 -5.94
CA ASN A 478 7.30 -0.79 -5.10
C ASN A 478 6.44 -0.53 -3.85
N TYR A 479 6.32 -1.51 -2.95
CA TYR A 479 5.50 -1.39 -1.74
C TYR A 479 6.18 -0.55 -0.64
N CYS A 480 5.40 -0.03 0.31
CA CYS A 480 5.94 0.66 1.49
C CYS A 480 6.66 -0.33 2.41
N LYS A 481 7.93 -0.08 2.77
CA LYS A 481 8.75 -0.96 3.65
C LYS A 481 8.82 -0.51 5.11
N GLY A 482 8.36 0.72 5.38
CA GLY A 482 8.42 1.34 6.70
C GLY A 482 7.29 0.93 7.66
N HIS A 483 6.30 0.16 7.20
CA HIS A 483 5.21 -0.30 8.07
C HIS A 483 5.72 -1.29 9.12
N LYS A 484 5.13 -1.19 10.30
CA LYS A 484 5.34 -2.05 11.46
C LYS A 484 4.14 -1.89 12.41
N PRO A 485 3.93 -2.80 13.36
CA PRO A 485 2.93 -2.59 14.40
C PRO A 485 3.17 -1.29 15.18
N GLU A 486 2.10 -0.59 15.58
CA GLU A 486 2.21 0.67 16.35
C GLU A 486 2.94 0.47 17.68
N SER A 487 2.83 -0.74 18.26
CA SER A 487 3.54 -1.13 19.47
C SER A 487 5.01 -1.52 19.27
N ALA A 488 5.49 -1.59 18.02
CA ALA A 488 6.85 -2.00 17.69
C ALA A 488 7.81 -0.81 17.58
N VAL A 489 8.99 -0.95 18.17
CA VAL A 489 10.14 -0.08 17.98
C VAL A 489 11.03 -0.67 16.90
N ARG A 490 11.45 0.14 15.93
CA ARG A 490 12.42 -0.23 14.90
C ARG A 490 13.77 0.39 15.21
N ILE A 491 14.77 -0.45 15.43
CA ILE A 491 16.17 -0.03 15.61
C ILE A 491 16.94 -0.41 14.37
N MET A 492 17.71 0.54 13.83
CA MET A 492 18.59 0.35 12.68
C MET A 492 20.05 0.60 13.07
N SER A 493 20.96 -0.18 12.49
CA SER A 493 22.40 0.11 12.47
C SER A 493 22.81 0.44 11.04
N TYR A 494 23.56 1.52 10.85
CA TYR A 494 24.02 1.93 9.52
C TYR A 494 25.40 2.63 9.59
N ASN A 495 26.43 1.94 9.12
CA ASN A 495 27.72 2.57 8.80
C ASN A 495 27.58 3.34 7.48
N VAL A 496 27.73 4.67 7.53
CA VAL A 496 27.48 5.55 6.38
C VAL A 496 28.75 5.97 5.64
N ARG A 497 29.93 5.45 6.04
CA ARG A 497 31.24 5.76 5.44
C ARG A 497 31.38 7.25 5.12
N ASN A 498 31.20 8.10 6.12
CA ASN A 498 31.29 9.57 6.02
C ASN A 498 30.46 10.22 4.89
N GLY A 499 29.38 9.57 4.48
CA GLY A 499 28.46 10.01 3.43
C GLY A 499 28.80 9.54 2.02
N VAL A 500 29.78 8.64 1.86
CA VAL A 500 30.33 8.22 0.56
C VAL A 500 29.81 6.82 0.21
N GLY A 501 29.22 6.67 -0.98
CA GLY A 501 28.78 5.36 -1.45
C GLY A 501 29.87 4.61 -2.20
N ILE A 502 29.52 3.41 -2.69
CA ILE A 502 30.39 2.55 -3.51
C ILE A 502 30.85 3.19 -4.83
N ASP A 503 30.18 4.25 -5.26
CA ASP A 503 30.55 5.06 -6.43
C ASP A 503 31.57 6.16 -6.09
N GLU A 504 32.10 6.16 -4.86
CA GLU A 504 33.02 7.14 -4.31
C GLU A 504 32.45 8.58 -4.30
N LYS A 505 31.14 8.73 -4.46
CA LYS A 505 30.45 10.02 -4.40
C LYS A 505 29.81 10.22 -3.05
N LYS A 506 29.94 11.46 -2.58
CA LYS A 506 29.28 11.94 -1.38
C LYS A 506 27.84 12.32 -1.69
N ASP A 507 26.88 11.64 -1.07
CA ASP A 507 25.46 11.91 -1.25
C ASP A 507 24.66 11.56 0.03
N TYR A 508 24.39 12.59 0.82
CA TYR A 508 23.63 12.45 2.07
C TYR A 508 22.14 12.20 1.81
N ALA A 509 21.60 12.65 0.67
CA ALA A 509 20.20 12.43 0.31
C ALA A 509 19.96 10.96 -0.02
N ARG A 510 20.91 10.30 -0.68
CA ARG A 510 20.89 8.85 -0.91
C ARG A 510 20.83 8.06 0.40
N ILE A 511 21.64 8.42 1.39
CA ILE A 511 21.61 7.78 2.72
C ILE A 511 20.29 8.05 3.45
N ALA A 512 19.84 9.31 3.43
CA ALA A 512 18.57 9.69 4.06
C ALA A 512 17.37 8.98 3.43
N LYS A 513 17.39 8.74 2.11
CA LYS A 513 16.36 7.96 1.40
C LYS A 513 16.24 6.55 1.99
N VAL A 514 17.36 5.86 2.19
CA VAL A 514 17.40 4.51 2.80
C VAL A 514 16.79 4.53 4.20
N ILE A 515 17.15 5.52 5.01
CA ILE A 515 16.60 5.67 6.37
C ILE A 515 15.09 5.92 6.32
N ASN A 516 14.62 6.83 5.46
CA ASN A 516 13.21 7.19 5.37
C ASN A 516 12.34 6.03 4.86
N GLU A 517 12.81 5.25 3.88
CA GLU A 517 12.08 4.12 3.29
C GLU A 517 11.75 3.03 4.32
N TYR A 518 12.64 2.80 5.29
CA TYR A 518 12.42 1.84 6.38
C TYR A 518 11.92 2.48 7.68
N ALA A 519 11.77 3.81 7.75
CA ALA A 519 11.22 4.55 8.89
C ALA A 519 11.60 4.02 10.30
N PRO A 520 12.90 3.85 10.62
CA PRO A 520 13.33 3.41 11.94
C PRO A 520 13.05 4.47 13.00
N ASP A 521 12.73 4.06 14.22
CA ASP A 521 12.56 5.00 15.34
C ASP A 521 13.92 5.49 15.84
N VAL A 522 14.94 4.63 15.80
CA VAL A 522 16.32 4.96 16.15
C VAL A 522 17.30 4.36 15.14
N VAL A 523 18.29 5.14 14.72
CA VAL A 523 19.40 4.71 13.87
C VAL A 523 20.71 4.93 14.61
N ALA A 524 21.45 3.86 14.87
CA ALA A 524 22.86 3.91 15.26
C ALA A 524 23.69 4.14 14.01
N VAL A 525 24.27 5.34 13.88
CA VAL A 525 25.02 5.76 12.68
C VAL A 525 26.52 5.80 12.99
N GLN A 526 27.32 5.10 12.20
CA GLN A 526 28.77 5.03 12.34
C GLN A 526 29.50 5.85 11.25
N GLU A 527 30.76 6.18 11.51
CA GLU A 527 31.67 6.87 10.58
C GLU A 527 31.23 8.28 10.14
N LEU A 528 31.00 9.16 11.10
CA LEU A 528 30.50 10.50 10.87
C LEU A 528 31.60 11.55 10.98
N ASP A 529 31.79 12.28 9.89
CA ASP A 529 32.51 13.54 9.91
C ASP A 529 31.62 14.67 10.48
N SER A 530 32.22 15.50 11.33
CA SER A 530 31.65 16.75 11.79
C SER A 530 32.61 17.88 11.46
N VAL A 531 32.24 18.72 10.48
CA VAL A 531 32.98 19.93 10.09
C VAL A 531 34.46 19.68 9.73
N THR A 532 34.77 18.53 9.13
CA THR A 532 36.14 18.18 8.72
C THR A 532 36.45 18.71 7.32
N LYS A 533 37.74 18.83 6.96
CA LYS A 533 38.13 19.12 5.56
C LYS A 533 37.62 18.06 4.58
N ARG A 534 37.62 16.77 4.98
CA ARG A 534 37.07 15.66 4.18
C ARG A 534 35.57 15.83 3.91
N SER A 535 34.79 16.30 4.87
CA SER A 535 33.37 16.56 4.67
C SER A 535 33.10 17.85 3.89
N GLY A 536 34.11 18.72 3.69
CA GLY A 536 33.95 20.05 3.11
C GLY A 536 33.33 21.04 4.11
N GLY A 537 33.56 20.83 5.41
CA GLY A 537 32.96 21.64 6.47
C GLY A 537 31.52 21.28 6.79
N VAL A 538 31.01 20.15 6.31
CA VAL A 538 29.64 19.69 6.62
C VAL A 538 29.64 18.91 7.94
N ASN A 539 28.63 19.16 8.78
CA ASN A 539 28.25 18.26 9.86
C ASN A 539 27.30 17.18 9.30
N VAL A 540 27.85 16.00 9.02
CA VAL A 540 27.13 14.94 8.30
C VAL A 540 25.88 14.50 9.06
N LEU A 541 25.99 14.29 10.38
CA LEU A 541 24.86 13.83 11.18
C LEU A 541 23.72 14.86 11.21
N ALA A 542 24.05 16.16 11.35
CA ALA A 542 23.05 17.21 11.35
C ALA A 542 22.31 17.31 10.00
N GLU A 543 23.01 17.12 8.89
CA GLU A 543 22.40 17.10 7.56
C GLU A 543 21.47 15.89 7.39
N LEU A 544 21.90 14.70 7.82
CA LEU A 544 21.05 13.51 7.84
C LEU A 544 19.81 13.70 8.74
N ALA A 545 19.96 14.35 9.90
CA ALA A 545 18.85 14.64 10.80
C ALA A 545 17.78 15.53 10.14
N LYS A 546 18.23 16.55 9.40
CA LYS A 546 17.36 17.44 8.62
C LYS A 546 16.63 16.67 7.51
N LEU A 547 17.35 15.88 6.71
CA LEU A 547 16.78 15.14 5.58
C LEU A 547 15.84 14.00 6.01
N THR A 548 16.01 13.49 7.23
CA THR A 548 15.18 12.40 7.79
C THR A 548 14.16 12.87 8.82
N ASN A 549 14.04 14.19 9.05
CA ASN A 549 13.17 14.79 10.08
C ASN A 549 13.34 14.12 11.46
N ARG A 550 14.59 14.00 11.92
CA ARG A 550 14.95 13.30 13.17
C ARG A 550 15.80 14.17 14.08
N HIS A 551 15.78 13.84 15.37
CA HIS A 551 16.74 14.35 16.34
C HIS A 551 18.08 13.66 16.17
N SER A 552 19.17 14.42 16.32
CA SER A 552 20.54 13.90 16.23
C SER A 552 21.31 14.04 17.54
N LEU A 553 22.03 13.00 17.95
CA LEU A 553 23.05 13.04 19.00
C LEU A 553 24.41 12.61 18.44
N TYR A 554 25.46 13.40 18.65
CA TYR A 554 26.80 13.13 18.12
C TYR A 554 27.81 12.87 19.24
N ALA A 555 28.68 11.88 19.05
CA ALA A 555 29.80 11.60 19.94
C ALA A 555 31.11 11.56 19.15
N ALA A 556 32.00 12.50 19.46
CA ALA A 556 33.32 12.58 18.85
C ALA A 556 34.25 11.48 19.39
N SER A 557 34.81 10.69 18.47
CA SER A 557 35.85 9.71 18.76
C SER A 557 37.22 10.38 18.80
N ILE A 558 37.55 11.18 17.78
CA ILE A 558 38.83 11.88 17.63
C ILE A 558 38.63 13.27 17.03
N ASP A 559 39.62 14.15 17.21
CA ASP A 559 39.78 15.33 16.37
C ASP A 559 40.40 14.88 15.03
N PHE A 560 39.81 15.30 13.91
CA PHE A 560 40.19 14.80 12.59
C PHE A 560 40.08 15.89 11.52
N MET A 561 41.17 16.15 10.80
CA MET A 561 41.23 17.09 9.67
C MET A 561 40.58 18.46 9.96
N GLY A 562 40.86 19.05 11.14
CA GLY A 562 40.32 20.34 11.56
C GLY A 562 38.88 20.33 12.07
N GLY A 563 38.21 19.18 12.04
CA GLY A 563 36.91 18.94 12.65
C GLY A 563 36.97 17.74 13.60
N LYS A 564 35.89 16.97 13.67
CA LYS A 564 35.78 15.75 14.50
C LYS A 564 35.29 14.57 13.67
N TYR A 565 35.71 13.37 14.07
CA TYR A 565 35.22 12.11 13.51
C TYR A 565 34.66 11.23 14.63
N GLY A 566 33.55 10.55 14.39
CA GLY A 566 32.91 9.74 15.42
C GLY A 566 31.63 9.04 14.98
N ILE A 567 30.71 8.88 15.92
CA ILE A 567 29.45 8.15 15.75
C ILE A 567 28.26 9.00 16.20
N GLY A 568 27.05 8.55 15.92
CA GLY A 568 25.85 9.27 16.27
C GLY A 568 24.60 8.42 16.35
N LEU A 569 23.53 9.06 16.81
CA LEU A 569 22.18 8.51 16.81
C LEU A 569 21.24 9.48 16.08
N LEU A 570 20.42 8.96 15.19
CA LEU A 570 19.21 9.63 14.69
C LEU A 570 18.00 9.01 15.38
N SER A 571 17.04 9.83 15.81
CA SER A 571 15.88 9.33 16.55
C SER A 571 14.61 10.13 16.27
N LYS A 572 13.48 9.43 16.22
CA LYS A 572 12.14 10.02 16.05
C LYS A 572 11.74 10.85 17.28
N GLU A 573 12.03 10.32 18.46
CA GLU A 573 11.80 11.00 19.74
C GLU A 573 13.08 11.64 20.24
N LYS A 574 12.95 12.71 21.04
CA LYS A 574 14.11 13.34 21.66
C LYS A 574 14.57 12.48 22.86
N PRO A 575 15.84 12.04 22.91
CA PRO A 575 16.36 11.30 24.06
C PRO A 575 16.27 12.13 25.36
N GLN A 576 15.95 11.47 26.46
CA GLN A 576 15.88 12.05 27.80
C GLN A 576 17.28 12.43 28.31
N GLN A 577 18.25 11.54 28.06
CA GLN A 577 19.64 11.70 28.48
C GLN A 577 20.60 11.08 27.47
N GLN A 578 21.84 11.55 27.47
CA GLN A 578 22.92 10.99 26.66
C GLN A 578 24.19 10.81 27.47
N TYR A 579 24.95 9.75 27.16
CA TYR A 579 26.22 9.43 27.80
C TYR A 579 27.22 9.02 26.73
N THR A 580 28.44 9.55 26.80
CA THR A 580 29.55 9.11 25.93
C THR A 580 30.60 8.42 26.78
N VAL A 581 30.95 7.20 26.39
CA VAL A 581 31.94 6.37 27.05
C VAL A 581 33.14 6.23 26.14
N ARG A 582 34.33 6.61 26.63
CA ARG A 582 35.60 6.38 25.92
C ARG A 582 35.94 4.90 25.98
N LEU A 583 36.26 4.31 24.83
CA LEU A 583 36.67 2.91 24.76
C LEU A 583 38.20 2.80 24.82
N PRO A 584 38.74 1.63 25.25
CA PRO A 584 40.17 1.37 25.24
C PRO A 584 40.80 1.63 23.87
N ASN A 585 41.98 2.24 23.89
CA ASN A 585 42.82 2.50 22.72
C ASN A 585 44.27 2.11 23.09
N SER A 586 44.44 0.89 23.60
CA SER A 586 45.69 0.40 24.18
C SER A 586 46.80 0.20 23.14
N GLU A 587 46.46 0.07 21.86
CA GLU A 587 47.39 0.05 20.72
C GLU A 587 47.56 1.42 20.05
N GLY A 588 46.80 2.44 20.48
CA GLY A 588 46.97 3.83 20.06
C GLY A 588 46.60 4.14 18.61
N LYS A 589 45.97 3.22 17.88
CA LYS A 589 45.69 3.34 16.44
C LYS A 589 44.59 4.36 16.15
N GLU A 590 43.42 4.22 16.80
CA GLU A 590 42.29 5.12 16.63
C GLU A 590 41.36 5.01 17.83
N ALA A 591 41.14 6.11 18.57
CA ALA A 591 40.25 6.09 19.72
C ALA A 591 38.80 5.87 19.28
N ARG A 592 38.05 5.05 20.02
CA ARG A 592 36.62 4.77 19.80
C ARG A 592 35.78 5.24 21.00
N VAL A 593 34.47 5.38 20.78
CA VAL A 593 33.49 5.68 21.83
C VAL A 593 32.26 4.77 21.73
N ALA A 594 31.51 4.67 22.82
CA ALA A 594 30.13 4.22 22.84
C ALA A 594 29.22 5.40 23.23
N LEU A 595 28.17 5.63 22.45
CA LEU A 595 27.17 6.66 22.69
C LEU A 595 25.87 6.01 23.15
N LEU A 596 25.45 6.31 24.37
CA LEU A 596 24.23 5.78 24.96
C LEU A 596 23.18 6.89 24.98
N ALA A 597 21.98 6.60 24.52
CA ALA A 597 20.82 7.49 24.58
C ALA A 597 19.68 6.80 25.33
N GLU A 598 19.14 7.48 26.33
CA GLU A 598 18.03 6.99 27.13
C GLU A 598 16.70 7.57 26.62
N PHE A 599 15.76 6.68 26.28
CA PHE A 599 14.38 6.98 25.94
C PHE A 599 13.47 6.54 27.09
N GLU A 600 12.16 6.78 26.99
CA GLU A 600 11.21 6.45 28.05
C GLU A 600 11.25 4.97 28.43
N GLU A 601 11.21 4.07 27.45
CA GLU A 601 11.09 2.62 27.69
C GLU A 601 12.40 1.84 27.50
N TYR A 602 13.39 2.43 26.83
CA TYR A 602 14.61 1.74 26.42
C TYR A 602 15.83 2.64 26.33
N ILE A 603 17.00 2.01 26.22
CA ILE A 603 18.30 2.66 26.00
C ILE A 603 18.90 2.08 24.72
N VAL A 604 19.42 2.94 23.83
CA VAL A 604 20.19 2.52 22.66
C VAL A 604 21.63 2.96 22.82
N CYS A 605 22.55 2.01 22.66
CA CYS A 605 23.99 2.20 22.65
C CYS A 605 24.50 2.04 21.21
N CYS A 606 24.95 3.13 20.60
CA CYS A 606 25.66 3.13 19.32
C CYS A 606 27.16 2.97 19.57
N THR A 607 27.83 2.12 18.80
CA THR A 607 29.29 2.04 18.81
C THR A 607 29.87 1.69 17.43
N HIS A 608 31.17 1.94 17.27
CA HIS A 608 31.99 1.45 16.17
C HIS A 608 33.27 0.90 16.80
N LEU A 609 33.44 -0.42 16.81
CA LEU A 609 34.55 -1.05 17.54
C LEU A 609 35.88 -0.94 16.78
N SER A 610 37.00 -1.13 17.48
CA SER A 610 38.35 -1.06 16.88
C SER A 610 38.60 -2.17 15.86
N LEU A 611 39.53 -1.94 14.93
CA LEU A 611 40.06 -2.99 14.06
C LEU A 611 40.95 -4.00 14.82
N SER A 612 41.47 -3.66 16.01
CA SER A 612 42.20 -4.59 16.88
C SER A 612 41.27 -5.48 17.70
N GLU A 613 41.36 -6.80 17.53
CA GLU A 613 40.55 -7.77 18.31
C GLU A 613 40.75 -7.62 19.82
N LYS A 614 41.97 -7.29 20.25
CA LYS A 614 42.29 -7.04 21.67
C LYS A 614 41.48 -5.87 22.20
N GLU A 615 41.55 -4.71 21.54
CA GLU A 615 40.81 -3.51 21.94
C GLU A 615 39.30 -3.72 21.86
N ARG A 616 38.80 -4.48 20.88
CA ARG A 616 37.38 -4.86 20.81
C ARG A 616 36.96 -5.64 22.06
N CYS A 617 37.74 -6.64 22.46
CA CYS A 617 37.44 -7.45 23.65
C CYS A 617 37.55 -6.63 24.94
N GLU A 618 38.54 -5.74 25.06
CA GLU A 618 38.69 -4.81 26.19
C GLU A 618 37.54 -3.80 26.28
N SER A 619 36.93 -3.44 25.14
CA SER A 619 35.81 -2.49 25.08
C SER A 619 34.52 -3.04 25.67
N ILE A 620 34.26 -4.34 25.57
CA ILE A 620 32.98 -4.94 25.99
C ILE A 620 32.71 -4.75 27.50
N PRO A 621 33.65 -5.08 28.42
CA PRO A 621 33.45 -4.82 29.85
C PRO A 621 33.25 -3.34 30.19
N VAL A 622 33.88 -2.42 29.45
CA VAL A 622 33.71 -0.97 29.63
C VAL A 622 32.30 -0.53 29.27
N ILE A 623 31.78 -0.99 28.12
CA ILE A 623 30.39 -0.75 27.70
C ILE A 623 29.42 -1.34 28.71
N GLU A 624 29.63 -2.58 29.14
CA GLU A 624 28.78 -3.23 30.14
C GLU A 624 28.75 -2.47 31.47
N ASN A 625 29.88 -1.95 31.93
CA ASN A 625 29.95 -1.22 33.20
C ASN A 625 29.21 0.11 33.11
N ALA A 626 29.30 0.81 31.97
CA ALA A 626 28.49 1.99 31.72
C ALA A 626 26.99 1.66 31.70
N LEU A 627 26.60 0.58 31.04
CA LEU A 627 25.20 0.13 31.00
C LEU A 627 24.67 -0.28 32.38
N LYS A 628 25.50 -0.90 33.23
CA LYS A 628 25.13 -1.26 34.61
C LYS A 628 24.86 -0.03 35.49
N ALA A 629 25.51 1.09 35.19
CA ALA A 629 25.31 2.35 35.92
C ALA A 629 23.99 3.04 35.54
N LEU A 630 23.39 2.68 34.40
CA LEU A 630 22.10 3.19 33.96
C LEU A 630 20.93 2.38 34.53
N ASN A 631 19.73 2.96 34.52
CA ASN A 631 18.52 2.39 35.11
C ASN A 631 18.19 0.98 34.55
N ARG A 632 18.35 -0.05 35.40
CA ARG A 632 18.17 -1.48 35.04
C ARG A 632 16.74 -1.88 34.65
N LYS A 633 15.75 -1.00 34.82
CA LYS A 633 14.35 -1.29 34.45
C LYS A 633 14.08 -1.15 32.95
N LYS A 634 14.93 -0.43 32.21
CA LYS A 634 14.77 -0.19 30.78
C LYS A 634 15.46 -1.30 29.98
N SER A 635 14.85 -1.68 28.85
CA SER A 635 15.51 -2.59 27.90
C SER A 635 16.67 -1.88 27.22
N VAL A 636 17.78 -2.58 27.02
CA VAL A 636 19.02 -1.99 26.49
C VAL A 636 19.38 -2.69 25.19
N PHE A 637 19.65 -1.87 24.17
CA PHE A 637 20.06 -2.33 22.86
C PHE A 637 21.45 -1.80 22.50
N LEU A 638 22.33 -2.68 22.03
CA LEU A 638 23.64 -2.32 21.48
C LEU A 638 23.57 -2.47 19.97
N ALA A 639 23.97 -1.44 19.21
CA ALA A 639 23.91 -1.44 17.76
C ALA A 639 25.14 -0.77 17.16
N GLY A 640 25.64 -1.30 16.05
CA GLY A 640 26.73 -0.69 15.31
C GLY A 640 27.55 -1.65 14.48
N ASP A 641 28.63 -1.10 13.93
CA ASP A 641 29.71 -1.85 13.28
C ASP A 641 30.67 -2.41 14.33
N MET A 642 30.71 -3.74 14.42
CA MET A 642 31.48 -4.45 15.43
C MET A 642 32.87 -4.84 14.94
N ASN A 643 33.23 -4.59 13.67
CA ASN A 643 34.48 -5.01 13.04
C ASN A 643 34.86 -6.48 13.36
N SER A 644 33.85 -7.35 13.47
CA SER A 644 34.00 -8.76 13.82
C SER A 644 32.82 -9.55 13.29
N SER A 645 33.08 -10.76 12.81
CA SER A 645 32.08 -11.68 12.27
C SER A 645 31.60 -12.69 13.30
N ALA A 646 30.43 -13.28 13.06
CA ALA A 646 29.90 -14.35 13.89
C ALA A 646 30.94 -15.49 14.07
N GLY A 647 31.26 -15.83 15.32
CA GLY A 647 32.26 -16.84 15.67
C GLY A 647 33.60 -16.29 16.17
N ASP A 648 33.91 -15.01 15.89
CA ASP A 648 35.11 -14.32 16.38
C ASP A 648 35.12 -14.23 17.92
N LEU A 649 36.32 -14.04 18.51
CA LEU A 649 36.46 -13.92 19.96
C LEU A 649 35.68 -12.70 20.50
N THR A 650 35.65 -11.60 19.75
CA THR A 650 34.85 -10.42 20.09
C THR A 650 33.37 -10.78 20.22
N GLN A 651 32.80 -11.46 19.23
CA GLN A 651 31.39 -11.86 19.25
C GLN A 651 31.09 -12.81 20.42
N LYS A 652 31.95 -13.82 20.64
CA LYS A 652 31.84 -14.71 21.81
C LYS A 652 31.88 -13.93 23.14
N THR A 653 32.64 -12.84 23.20
CA THR A 653 32.73 -11.99 24.39
C THR A 653 31.46 -11.17 24.59
N ILE A 654 30.93 -10.54 23.53
CA ILE A 654 29.65 -9.81 23.56
C ILE A 654 28.52 -10.73 24.02
N LEU A 655 28.45 -11.95 23.48
CA LEU A 655 27.38 -12.90 23.78
C LEU A 655 27.37 -13.45 25.21
N ARG A 656 28.39 -13.18 26.03
CA ARG A 656 28.35 -13.47 27.47
C ARG A 656 27.29 -12.63 28.18
N SER A 657 27.04 -11.43 27.68
CA SER A 657 26.16 -10.45 28.33
C SER A 657 25.03 -9.95 27.42
N PHE A 658 25.08 -10.27 26.13
CA PHE A 658 24.10 -9.86 25.15
C PHE A 658 23.54 -11.04 24.36
N ASP A 659 22.34 -10.88 23.79
CA ASP A 659 21.73 -11.78 22.82
C ASP A 659 21.60 -11.10 21.47
N TYR A 660 21.82 -11.83 20.37
CA TYR A 660 21.58 -11.30 19.03
C TYR A 660 20.08 -11.00 18.82
N LEU A 661 19.80 -9.82 18.28
CA LEU A 661 18.47 -9.51 17.74
C LEU A 661 18.47 -9.55 16.21
N SER A 662 19.53 -9.05 15.57
CA SER A 662 19.66 -9.02 14.11
C SER A 662 19.84 -10.42 13.50
N ALA A 663 19.78 -10.51 12.18
CA ALA A 663 20.07 -11.75 11.45
C ALA A 663 21.59 -11.97 11.46
N SER A 664 22.10 -12.69 12.46
CA SER A 664 23.53 -12.81 12.82
C SER A 664 24.47 -13.40 11.74
N THR A 665 23.98 -13.65 10.53
CA THR A 665 24.73 -14.28 9.43
C THR A 665 24.48 -13.65 8.06
N GLN A 666 23.52 -12.73 7.91
CA GLN A 666 23.31 -12.09 6.61
C GLN A 666 24.43 -11.06 6.36
N PRO A 667 25.18 -11.18 5.25
CA PRO A 667 26.26 -10.26 4.95
C PRO A 667 25.80 -8.81 4.75
N THR A 668 26.62 -7.85 5.18
CA THR A 668 26.37 -6.41 5.10
C THR A 668 27.44 -5.65 4.32
N ILE A 669 28.62 -6.23 4.09
CA ILE A 669 29.75 -5.58 3.39
C ILE A 669 30.45 -6.55 2.40
N PRO A 670 30.94 -6.06 1.25
CA PRO A 670 30.63 -4.76 0.65
C PRO A 670 29.20 -4.73 0.11
N ALA A 671 28.56 -3.56 0.11
CA ALA A 671 27.13 -3.44 -0.15
C ALA A 671 26.68 -3.98 -1.52
N ASN A 672 27.55 -3.86 -2.55
CA ASN A 672 27.28 -4.34 -3.90
C ASN A 672 27.43 -5.86 -4.07
N GLU A 673 28.26 -6.51 -3.25
CA GLU A 673 28.44 -7.96 -3.25
C GLU A 673 28.66 -8.44 -1.81
N PRO A 674 27.61 -8.47 -0.98
CA PRO A 674 27.76 -8.69 0.46
C PRO A 674 28.36 -10.07 0.78
N LYS A 675 29.50 -10.07 1.46
CA LYS A 675 30.28 -11.29 1.81
C LYS A 675 30.46 -11.50 3.30
N VAL A 676 30.50 -10.43 4.08
CA VAL A 676 30.79 -10.46 5.52
C VAL A 676 29.70 -9.74 6.30
N CYS A 677 29.34 -10.25 7.48
CA CYS A 677 28.41 -9.62 8.42
C CYS A 677 29.22 -9.03 9.59
N ILE A 678 29.35 -7.71 9.65
CA ILE A 678 30.04 -7.00 10.76
C ILE A 678 29.13 -6.00 11.50
N ASP A 679 27.95 -5.72 10.97
CA ASP A 679 26.93 -4.89 11.60
C ASP A 679 25.98 -5.74 12.43
N PHE A 680 25.73 -5.34 13.68
CA PHE A 680 24.88 -6.12 14.58
C PHE A 680 23.98 -5.25 15.46
N ILE A 681 22.85 -5.83 15.87
CA ILE A 681 21.97 -5.31 16.91
C ILE A 681 21.76 -6.40 17.96
N TYR A 682 21.96 -6.04 19.23
CA TYR A 682 21.89 -6.94 20.37
C TYR A 682 20.95 -6.41 21.45
N GLN A 683 20.46 -7.32 22.30
CA GLN A 683 19.82 -7.01 23.57
C GLN A 683 20.74 -7.35 24.73
N TYR A 684 20.83 -6.49 25.74
CA TYR A 684 21.55 -6.80 26.98
C TYR A 684 20.73 -7.75 27.88
N LYS A 685 21.34 -8.85 28.33
CA LYS A 685 20.68 -9.93 29.09
C LYS A 685 20.16 -9.52 30.46
N LYS A 686 20.81 -8.55 31.11
CA LYS A 686 20.62 -8.24 32.54
C LYS A 686 19.71 -7.04 32.81
N ALA A 687 19.05 -6.49 31.80
CA ALA A 687 18.20 -5.31 31.96
C ALA A 687 16.88 -5.42 31.19
N GLY A 688 15.86 -4.80 31.75
CA GLY A 688 14.66 -4.43 31.02
C GLY A 688 13.50 -5.41 31.03
N LYS A 689 12.50 -5.00 30.25
CA LYS A 689 11.26 -5.71 29.92
C LYS A 689 11.52 -6.84 28.94
N LYS A 690 10.57 -7.77 28.81
CA LYS A 690 10.66 -8.85 27.82
C LYS A 690 10.62 -8.25 26.42
N VAL A 691 11.61 -8.60 25.60
CA VAL A 691 11.68 -8.17 24.19
C VAL A 691 11.27 -9.33 23.31
N SER A 692 10.56 -9.04 22.22
CA SER A 692 10.22 -10.02 21.19
C SER A 692 10.46 -9.40 19.83
N VAL A 693 11.25 -10.08 19.00
CA VAL A 693 11.57 -9.66 17.64
C VAL A 693 10.41 -10.06 16.73
N MET A 694 9.83 -9.06 16.06
CA MET A 694 8.72 -9.24 15.13
C MET A 694 9.21 -9.32 13.68
N ASN A 695 10.25 -8.56 13.35
CA ASN A 695 10.85 -8.55 12.02
C ASN A 695 12.33 -8.19 12.14
N LYS A 696 13.13 -8.61 11.17
CA LYS A 696 14.53 -8.24 11.06
C LYS A 696 15.01 -8.47 9.63
N GLY A 697 15.95 -7.67 9.18
CA GLY A 697 16.53 -7.86 7.85
C GLY A 697 17.74 -6.97 7.60
N VAL A 698 18.43 -7.30 6.51
CA VAL A 698 19.38 -6.42 5.83
C VAL A 698 18.60 -5.61 4.79
N VAL A 699 18.85 -4.30 4.75
CA VAL A 699 18.23 -3.39 3.78
C VAL A 699 18.92 -3.54 2.44
N ASN A 700 18.20 -4.05 1.44
CA ASN A 700 18.69 -4.25 0.07
C ASN A 700 18.15 -3.18 -0.90
N GLY A 701 18.86 -2.94 -2.00
CA GLY A 701 18.34 -2.21 -3.18
C GLY A 701 18.77 -0.75 -3.34
N VAL A 702 19.42 -0.12 -2.35
CA VAL A 702 19.99 1.24 -2.48
C VAL A 702 21.33 1.32 -1.77
N TYR A 703 22.42 1.46 -2.55
CA TYR A 703 23.79 1.54 -2.04
C TYR A 703 24.14 2.96 -1.57
N GLY A 704 23.62 3.35 -0.42
CA GLY A 704 23.95 4.65 0.19
C GLY A 704 25.36 4.71 0.77
N SER A 705 25.91 3.56 1.12
CA SER A 705 27.23 3.34 1.72
C SER A 705 27.85 2.07 1.12
N ASP A 706 29.08 1.73 1.49
CA ASP A 706 29.68 0.41 1.28
C ASP A 706 29.18 -0.64 2.28
N HIS A 707 28.41 -0.25 3.29
CA HIS A 707 27.63 -1.14 4.14
C HIS A 707 26.14 -1.13 3.77
N LEU A 708 25.48 -2.27 3.91
CA LEU A 708 24.02 -2.37 3.95
C LEU A 708 23.54 -2.17 5.39
N PRO A 709 22.53 -1.31 5.63
CA PRO A 709 21.95 -1.18 6.95
C PRO A 709 21.25 -2.47 7.38
N ILE A 710 21.20 -2.69 8.69
CA ILE A 710 20.38 -3.75 9.29
C ILE A 710 19.33 -3.14 10.21
N PHE A 711 18.19 -3.81 10.36
CA PHE A 711 17.16 -3.38 11.28
C PHE A 711 16.53 -4.55 12.03
N VAL A 712 15.90 -4.21 13.17
CA VAL A 712 15.04 -5.10 13.96
C VAL A 712 13.77 -4.34 14.38
N ASP A 713 12.62 -4.98 14.21
CA ASP A 713 11.36 -4.56 14.81
C ASP A 713 11.11 -5.37 16.07
N LEU A 714 10.83 -4.69 17.17
CA LEU A 714 10.67 -5.33 18.46
C LEU A 714 9.57 -4.72 19.30
N THR A 715 8.88 -5.56 20.04
CA THR A 715 7.98 -5.12 21.11
C THR A 715 8.67 -5.22 22.46
N ILE A 716 8.44 -4.25 23.34
CA ILE A 716 8.99 -4.17 24.70
C ILE A 716 7.83 -4.31 25.68
N ARG A 717 7.77 -5.40 26.45
CA ARG A 717 6.64 -5.73 27.35
C ARG A 717 7.05 -6.02 28.77
#